data_AF-A0A3B0JYS1-F1
#
_entry.id   AF-A0A3B0JYS1-F1
#
_cell.length_a   1.000
_cell.length_b   1.000
_cell.length_c   1.000
_cell.angle_alpha   90.00
_cell.angle_beta   90.00
_cell.angle_gamma   90.00
#
_symmetry.space_group_name_H-M   'P 1'
#
loop_
_entity.id
_entity.type
_entity.pdbx_description
1 polymer ?
#
loop_
_entity_poly.entity_id
_entity_poly.type
_entity_poly.pdbx_seq_one_letter_code
_entity_poly.pdbx_strand_id
1 'polypeptide(L)'
;MRLTLLLFCALVCLIVVLAEGRERRASSRRSLGLRQQRITRNVRQRNRQSARARPSSRTRKLSAVKKSSKKSNRYGQSFATTTGSRIALKNTANMEYTCKMSIGTPKQIFTILPDTGSSNIWVPGPKCTSRACKIHKKYHPAKSSTYTKVGTAFAITYGSGKVTGKLAKDTVRVAGLAVTNQTFAMTNKEPGTAFVESNFDGILGLGFRSISVDNVKTLVQNMCSEGVISNCVFSICMRGGGSSKRGGALIFGSTSTTAYTGSETYTYTPVTKKGYWQFDLQGFYLGSTKVSGSSQAIVDSGTSLIAAPTSAFNKINKILGCTVTSSGECWMKCSKKVSDVTFVIGGKNFVMAGNKLKLKVRTTKGNTICISAVSDMGTSFWILGDAFIRHFCTVFDVAKSRIGFAASSLSIAVNFGSCRQLRISLHGVENPMGSELSNRFLSINSSTSSNDTDKIRLPLRNRNNIEYFGIVSMGTPKQMFKVMLDTGSSNTWLPSSNCARSNWACQNHRRYDSSRSSSHVKDGRNFTLYYGAGSVIGYLSKDTLHFGGKELPNLIFGEAMFQYQEVFDSVIFDGIVGLGLGERAWANSTPFLDLLCEQHLVEECVFSVYLRRVPGSLRGGEIIIGGIDKSRFSGSIHYVPLTEYGYWKFEMTKVSVGLEKIDVGVSAILDTGTSNILMPEQSYDILHKALKATTDYGLSFVTCELDSLPNIKLLIAGRTFPITPMDYVKEVLLEDSIKVCITRFAPINLNFWILGDVFLGRYYTVYDATEKRVGLARAVPDVAMGG
;
A
#
# COMPACT_ATOMS: atom_id res chain seq x y z
N MET A 1 18.69 -5.54 -21.89
CA MET A 1 19.31 -4.77 -20.79
C MET A 1 18.51 -3.51 -20.41
N ARG A 2 17.63 -3.02 -21.29
CA ARG A 2 16.62 -1.92 -21.19
C ARG A 2 15.99 -1.47 -19.86
N LEU A 3 16.18 -2.15 -18.73
CA LEU A 3 15.48 -1.82 -17.48
C LEU A 3 16.32 -0.95 -16.53
N THR A 4 17.64 -1.13 -16.51
CA THR A 4 18.53 -0.61 -15.46
C THR A 4 18.60 0.92 -15.40
N LEU A 5 18.46 1.59 -16.55
CA LEU A 5 18.54 3.05 -16.64
C LEU A 5 17.19 3.73 -16.35
N LEU A 6 16.07 3.09 -16.73
CA LEU A 6 14.71 3.60 -16.52
C LEU A 6 14.31 3.57 -15.04
N LEU A 7 14.67 2.51 -14.30
CA LEU A 7 14.45 2.41 -12.85
C LEU A 7 15.07 3.60 -12.10
N PHE A 8 16.28 4.02 -12.49
CA PHE A 8 17.10 5.02 -11.79
C PHE A 8 16.62 6.48 -11.89
N CYS A 9 15.62 6.76 -12.75
CA CYS A 9 14.98 8.09 -12.81
C CYS A 9 13.46 8.04 -12.54
N ALA A 10 12.82 6.88 -12.58
CA ALA A 10 11.41 6.71 -12.23
C ALA A 10 11.19 6.48 -10.72
N LEU A 11 12.06 5.70 -10.06
CA LEU A 11 12.05 5.55 -8.59
C LEU A 11 12.98 6.57 -7.94
N VAL A 12 12.58 7.84 -7.98
CA VAL A 12 13.16 8.89 -7.11
C VAL A 12 12.50 8.80 -5.73
N CYS A 13 13.29 8.86 -4.66
CA CYS A 13 12.86 8.50 -3.31
C CYS A 13 11.61 9.26 -2.86
N LEU A 14 10.57 8.49 -2.49
CA LEU A 14 9.32 8.97 -1.87
C LEU A 14 9.24 8.39 -0.46
N ILE A 15 10.23 8.77 0.35
CA ILE A 15 10.46 8.27 1.71
C ILE A 15 9.71 9.20 2.68
N VAL A 16 8.40 9.23 2.50
CA VAL A 16 7.45 10.00 3.33
C VAL A 16 6.58 9.01 4.09
N VAL A 17 6.53 9.09 5.43
CA VAL A 17 5.73 8.16 6.21
C VAL A 17 4.25 8.54 6.16
N LEU A 18 3.48 7.79 5.38
CA LEU A 18 2.05 8.07 5.14
C LEU A 18 1.14 7.62 6.29
N ALA A 19 1.66 6.87 7.28
CA ALA A 19 0.87 6.18 8.29
C ALA A 19 1.55 6.08 9.68
N GLU A 20 2.10 7.18 10.19
CA GLU A 20 2.46 7.31 11.62
C GLU A 20 1.26 7.85 12.44
N GLY A 21 1.00 7.24 13.60
CA GLY A 21 0.05 7.72 14.62
C GLY A 21 -1.43 7.31 14.45
N ARG A 22 -1.83 6.13 14.95
CA ARG A 22 -3.26 5.83 15.21
C ARG A 22 -3.63 4.96 16.42
N GLU A 23 -2.77 4.92 17.45
CA GLU A 23 -3.06 4.23 18.73
C GLU A 23 -3.33 5.19 19.92
N ARG A 24 -4.08 6.29 19.71
CA ARG A 24 -4.56 7.14 20.82
C ARG A 24 -6.02 7.56 20.66
N ARG A 25 -6.94 6.78 21.28
CA ARG A 25 -8.21 7.22 21.95
C ARG A 25 -9.06 6.00 22.35
N ALA A 26 -8.76 5.37 23.49
CA ALA A 26 -9.57 4.28 24.04
C ALA A 26 -9.65 4.19 25.58
N SER A 27 -9.13 5.17 26.35
CA SER A 27 -9.13 5.07 27.82
C SER A 27 -8.94 6.40 28.57
N SER A 28 -9.96 7.27 28.61
CA SER A 28 -10.22 8.18 29.76
C SER A 28 -11.48 9.05 29.55
N ARG A 29 -12.60 8.66 30.17
CA ARG A 29 -13.72 9.54 30.60
C ARG A 29 -14.76 8.70 31.35
N ARG A 30 -14.52 8.46 32.64
CA ARG A 30 -15.44 7.76 33.55
C ARG A 30 -15.34 8.33 34.97
N SER A 31 -15.92 9.51 35.19
CA SER A 31 -16.32 10.02 36.51
C SER A 31 -17.16 11.30 36.36
N LEU A 32 -17.89 11.65 37.43
CA LEU A 32 -18.47 12.97 37.72
C LEU A 32 -19.38 13.59 36.63
N GLY A 33 -20.63 13.15 36.61
CA GLY A 33 -21.77 14.00 36.20
C GLY A 33 -22.59 14.40 37.44
N LEU A 34 -22.97 15.67 37.56
CA LEU A 34 -23.88 16.16 38.61
C LEU A 34 -24.78 17.30 38.09
N ARG A 35 -26.08 17.18 38.40
CA ARG A 35 -27.14 18.22 38.49
C ARG A 35 -27.19 19.35 37.43
N GLN A 36 -28.27 19.35 36.64
CA GLN A 36 -29.34 20.35 36.78
C GLN A 36 -30.70 19.83 36.25
N GLN A 37 -31.78 20.62 36.34
CA GLN A 37 -33.20 20.21 36.19
C GLN A 37 -34.05 21.36 35.57
N ARG A 38 -35.38 21.32 35.32
CA ARG A 38 -36.51 20.42 35.66
C ARG A 38 -37.74 20.79 34.76
N ILE A 39 -38.71 19.86 34.55
CA ILE A 39 -40.12 20.15 34.11
C ILE A 39 -40.25 20.69 32.65
N THR A 40 -41.32 20.56 31.82
CA THR A 40 -42.76 20.12 31.83
C THR A 40 -43.00 19.21 30.58
N ARG A 41 -43.98 18.29 30.36
CA ARG A 41 -45.22 17.76 31.00
C ARG A 41 -46.58 18.11 30.33
N ASN A 42 -46.96 17.33 29.28
CA ASN A 42 -48.33 16.98 28.78
C ASN A 42 -49.14 17.94 27.87
N VAL A 43 -49.86 17.34 26.88
CA VAL A 43 -51.35 17.35 26.70
C VAL A 43 -51.76 16.29 25.64
N ARG A 44 -53.07 15.96 25.50
CA ARG A 44 -53.62 14.79 24.77
C ARG A 44 -54.68 15.14 23.68
N GLN A 45 -54.86 14.19 22.75
CA GLN A 45 -56.13 13.66 22.21
C GLN A 45 -56.85 14.27 20.97
N ARG A 46 -57.71 13.38 20.40
CA ARG A 46 -58.70 13.51 19.29
C ARG A 46 -58.12 13.47 17.86
N ASN A 47 -58.71 12.76 16.88
CA ASN A 47 -59.88 11.84 16.93
C ASN A 47 -59.81 10.66 15.92
N ARG A 48 -60.76 9.71 16.01
CA ARG A 48 -60.88 8.49 15.17
C ARG A 48 -61.95 8.63 14.07
N GLN A 49 -61.82 7.87 12.97
CA GLN A 49 -62.84 6.99 12.34
C GLN A 49 -62.21 6.24 11.14
N SER A 50 -62.22 4.89 11.10
CA SER A 50 -63.19 3.96 10.46
C SER A 50 -63.05 3.86 8.92
N ALA A 51 -63.22 2.71 8.22
CA ALA A 51 -63.66 1.36 8.61
C ALA A 51 -63.02 0.25 7.73
N ARG A 52 -63.46 -1.02 7.87
CA ARG A 52 -62.96 -2.23 7.18
C ARG A 52 -64.07 -2.84 6.31
N ALA A 53 -63.81 -3.31 5.08
CA ALA A 53 -64.77 -4.09 4.29
C ALA A 53 -64.12 -5.02 3.23
N ARG A 54 -64.61 -6.27 3.15
CA ARG A 54 -64.38 -7.36 2.15
C ARG A 54 -65.06 -8.66 2.69
N PRO A 55 -65.27 -9.75 1.92
CA PRO A 55 -65.49 -9.89 0.47
C PRO A 55 -66.61 -10.90 0.09
N SER A 56 -67.02 -10.97 -1.19
CA SER A 56 -67.74 -12.12 -1.80
C SER A 56 -67.73 -12.04 -3.35
N SER A 57 -68.05 -13.05 -4.18
CA SER A 57 -67.73 -14.50 -4.16
C SER A 57 -68.22 -15.21 -5.46
N ARG A 58 -67.50 -16.25 -5.97
CA ARG A 58 -67.96 -17.29 -6.96
C ARG A 58 -68.33 -16.77 -8.38
N THR A 59 -68.37 -17.51 -9.51
CA THR A 59 -67.84 -18.81 -10.07
C THR A 59 -67.83 -18.69 -11.64
N ARG A 60 -67.72 -19.65 -12.59
CA ARG A 60 -67.76 -21.14 -12.66
C ARG A 60 -67.14 -21.67 -14.00
N LYS A 61 -66.17 -22.62 -13.92
CA LYS A 61 -65.86 -23.80 -14.80
C LYS A 61 -65.91 -23.79 -16.38
N LEU A 62 -65.05 -24.68 -16.96
CA LEU A 62 -65.11 -25.38 -18.29
C LEU A 62 -64.79 -24.54 -19.57
N SER A 63 -64.28 -25.08 -20.70
CA SER A 63 -63.47 -26.31 -21.00
C SER A 63 -62.79 -26.22 -22.39
N ALA A 64 -61.85 -27.12 -22.71
CA ALA A 64 -60.92 -27.04 -23.86
C ALA A 64 -61.48 -27.46 -25.25
N VAL A 65 -60.79 -27.09 -26.34
CA VAL A 65 -60.37 -28.01 -27.44
C VAL A 65 -59.31 -27.43 -28.42
N LYS A 66 -58.32 -28.29 -28.74
CA LYS A 66 -57.32 -28.41 -29.86
C LYS A 66 -56.94 -27.22 -30.81
N LYS A 67 -55.60 -27.03 -30.90
CA LYS A 67 -54.72 -26.82 -32.09
C LYS A 67 -55.04 -25.73 -33.16
N SER A 68 -54.16 -24.73 -33.27
CA SER A 68 -53.44 -24.42 -34.53
C SER A 68 -52.11 -23.67 -34.27
N SER A 69 -51.34 -23.37 -35.32
CA SER A 69 -49.86 -23.20 -35.26
C SER A 69 -49.32 -21.75 -35.34
N LYS A 70 -48.07 -21.60 -34.83
CA LYS A 70 -47.01 -20.63 -35.24
C LYS A 70 -47.13 -19.13 -34.85
N LYS A 71 -45.96 -18.60 -34.46
CA LYS A 71 -45.53 -17.18 -34.43
C LYS A 71 -46.29 -16.18 -33.51
N SER A 72 -46.09 -16.29 -32.20
CA SER A 72 -45.68 -15.13 -31.38
C SER A 72 -45.07 -15.57 -30.04
N ASN A 73 -43.80 -15.25 -29.80
CA ASN A 73 -43.22 -15.31 -28.45
C ASN A 73 -41.94 -14.45 -28.37
N ARG A 74 -42.11 -13.16 -28.04
CA ARG A 74 -41.03 -12.25 -27.60
C ARG A 74 -41.62 -11.40 -26.46
N TYR A 75 -40.83 -11.20 -25.40
CA TYR A 75 -41.16 -10.38 -24.22
C TYR A 75 -42.33 -10.86 -23.33
N GLY A 76 -42.17 -12.06 -22.75
CA GLY A 76 -42.71 -12.35 -21.41
C GLY A 76 -41.55 -12.44 -20.40
N GLN A 77 -41.49 -11.55 -19.41
CA GLN A 77 -40.53 -11.69 -18.30
C GLN A 77 -41.08 -12.66 -17.25
N SER A 78 -40.63 -13.92 -17.31
CA SER A 78 -40.80 -14.85 -16.20
C SER A 78 -39.65 -14.66 -15.21
N PHE A 79 -39.92 -14.01 -14.07
CA PHE A 79 -39.04 -14.05 -12.90
C PHE A 79 -39.22 -15.39 -12.17
N ALA A 80 -38.77 -16.47 -12.80
CA ALA A 80 -38.67 -17.77 -12.15
C ALA A 80 -37.60 -17.70 -11.04
N THR A 81 -38.01 -17.86 -9.79
CA THR A 81 -37.13 -17.92 -8.61
C THR A 81 -36.10 -19.03 -8.81
N THR A 82 -34.88 -18.67 -9.18
CA THR A 82 -33.92 -19.64 -9.74
C THR A 82 -33.17 -20.35 -8.62
N THR A 83 -33.44 -21.65 -8.44
CA THR A 83 -32.81 -22.53 -7.45
C THR A 83 -31.36 -22.85 -7.82
N GLY A 84 -30.45 -21.88 -7.64
CA GLY A 84 -29.04 -22.02 -7.93
C GLY A 84 -28.66 -21.64 -9.36
N SER A 85 -28.40 -20.35 -9.61
CA SER A 85 -27.86 -19.92 -10.90
C SER A 85 -26.34 -19.82 -10.87
N ARG A 86 -25.67 -20.34 -11.90
CA ARG A 86 -24.21 -20.50 -11.96
C ARG A 86 -23.56 -19.76 -13.13
N ILE A 87 -22.35 -19.24 -12.92
CA ILE A 87 -21.47 -18.76 -13.98
C ILE A 87 -20.09 -19.42 -13.88
N ALA A 88 -19.53 -19.84 -15.01
CA ALA A 88 -18.19 -20.40 -15.07
C ALA A 88 -17.12 -19.30 -14.89
N LEU A 89 -16.06 -19.63 -14.14
CA LEU A 89 -14.87 -18.79 -13.97
C LEU A 89 -13.82 -19.15 -15.03
N LYS A 90 -13.17 -18.15 -15.62
CA LYS A 90 -11.88 -18.27 -16.33
C LYS A 90 -10.77 -18.11 -15.28
N ASN A 91 -9.89 -19.10 -15.20
CA ASN A 91 -8.64 -19.03 -14.45
C ASN A 91 -7.55 -18.40 -15.35
N THR A 92 -6.83 -17.39 -14.88
CA THR A 92 -5.52 -16.96 -15.42
C THR A 92 -4.43 -17.39 -14.43
N ALA A 93 -3.46 -18.20 -14.85
CA ALA A 93 -2.25 -18.58 -14.10
C ALA A 93 -2.41 -19.18 -12.67
N ASN A 94 -3.63 -19.44 -12.21
CA ASN A 94 -4.02 -19.61 -10.79
C ASN A 94 -3.84 -18.35 -9.93
N MET A 95 -3.82 -17.17 -10.55
CA MET A 95 -3.65 -15.86 -9.90
C MET A 95 -4.88 -14.96 -10.03
N GLU A 96 -5.76 -15.21 -11.00
CA GLU A 96 -7.01 -14.46 -11.17
C GLU A 96 -8.15 -15.39 -11.61
N TYR A 97 -9.35 -15.19 -11.06
CA TYR A 97 -10.56 -15.92 -11.43
C TYR A 97 -11.65 -14.95 -11.89
N THR A 98 -11.89 -14.89 -13.19
CA THR A 98 -12.77 -13.88 -13.79
C THR A 98 -14.04 -14.48 -14.39
N CYS A 99 -15.15 -13.75 -14.41
CA CYS A 99 -16.34 -14.13 -15.16
C CYS A 99 -16.90 -12.98 -16.00
N LYS A 100 -18.07 -13.19 -16.63
CA LYS A 100 -18.75 -12.16 -17.43
C LYS A 100 -19.95 -11.60 -16.69
N MET A 101 -19.93 -10.29 -16.49
CA MET A 101 -21.04 -9.50 -15.99
C MET A 101 -21.49 -8.53 -17.09
N SER A 102 -22.73 -8.08 -17.05
CA SER A 102 -23.19 -7.02 -17.92
C SER A 102 -23.98 -5.96 -17.17
N ILE A 103 -23.85 -4.72 -17.62
CA ILE A 103 -24.55 -3.56 -17.08
C ILE A 103 -25.36 -2.94 -18.22
N GLY A 104 -26.61 -2.58 -17.95
CA GLY A 104 -27.42 -1.77 -18.86
C GLY A 104 -28.30 -2.52 -19.86
N THR A 105 -29.10 -1.74 -20.56
CA THR A 105 -30.12 -2.23 -21.51
C THR A 105 -30.07 -1.35 -22.77
N PRO A 106 -29.48 -1.78 -23.90
CA PRO A 106 -28.83 -3.07 -24.16
C PRO A 106 -27.61 -3.36 -23.27
N LYS A 107 -27.29 -4.66 -23.13
CA LYS A 107 -26.26 -5.19 -22.21
C LYS A 107 -24.85 -4.80 -22.68
N GLN A 108 -24.12 -4.04 -21.86
CA GLN A 108 -22.68 -3.80 -22.05
C GLN A 108 -21.90 -4.85 -21.24
N ILE A 109 -20.99 -5.61 -21.88
CA ILE A 109 -20.43 -6.86 -21.33
C ILE A 109 -18.96 -6.71 -20.91
N PHE A 110 -18.72 -6.88 -19.61
CA PHE A 110 -17.44 -6.76 -18.93
C PHE A 110 -16.90 -8.12 -18.48
N THR A 111 -15.58 -8.24 -18.45
CA THR A 111 -14.82 -9.23 -17.69
C THR A 111 -14.67 -8.68 -16.28
N ILE A 112 -15.10 -9.40 -15.25
CA ILE A 112 -14.90 -8.93 -13.88
C ILE A 112 -14.21 -9.95 -12.99
N LEU A 113 -13.52 -9.46 -11.97
CA LEU A 113 -13.05 -10.21 -10.81
C LEU A 113 -14.18 -10.23 -9.76
N PRO A 114 -14.75 -11.39 -9.39
CA PRO A 114 -15.61 -11.53 -8.23
C PRO A 114 -14.75 -11.53 -6.97
N ASP A 115 -14.99 -10.58 -6.08
CA ASP A 115 -14.08 -10.19 -5.00
C ASP A 115 -14.85 -10.24 -3.66
N THR A 116 -14.51 -11.18 -2.77
CA THR A 116 -15.13 -11.27 -1.44
C THR A 116 -14.45 -10.37 -0.38
N GLY A 117 -13.31 -9.76 -0.71
CA GLY A 117 -12.63 -8.72 0.07
C GLY A 117 -13.25 -7.32 -0.08
N SER A 118 -13.92 -6.99 -1.20
CA SER A 118 -14.62 -5.71 -1.37
C SER A 118 -16.12 -5.83 -1.66
N SER A 119 -16.85 -4.70 -1.62
CA SER A 119 -18.33 -4.68 -1.59
C SER A 119 -19.01 -3.80 -2.64
N ASN A 120 -18.27 -2.96 -3.36
CA ASN A 120 -18.83 -2.18 -4.46
C ASN A 120 -18.57 -2.89 -5.79
N ILE A 121 -19.49 -2.74 -6.74
CA ILE A 121 -19.19 -2.98 -8.15
C ILE A 121 -18.54 -1.73 -8.73
N TRP A 122 -17.49 -1.87 -9.52
CA TRP A 122 -16.97 -0.77 -10.35
C TRP A 122 -16.49 -1.23 -11.73
N VAL A 123 -16.58 -0.34 -12.71
CA VAL A 123 -16.05 -0.50 -14.09
C VAL A 123 -15.55 0.85 -14.66
N PRO A 124 -14.62 0.84 -15.63
CA PRO A 124 -14.13 2.01 -16.34
C PRO A 124 -15.25 2.92 -16.83
N GLY A 125 -15.31 4.15 -16.30
CA GLY A 125 -16.31 5.13 -16.73
C GLY A 125 -15.98 5.76 -18.09
N PRO A 126 -16.95 6.41 -18.75
CA PRO A 126 -16.75 7.01 -20.06
C PRO A 126 -15.76 8.19 -20.02
N LYS A 127 -15.57 8.79 -18.83
CA LYS A 127 -14.63 9.89 -18.57
C LYS A 127 -13.28 9.43 -18.01
N CYS A 128 -13.02 8.13 -17.88
CA CYS A 128 -11.73 7.67 -17.37
C CYS A 128 -10.64 7.73 -18.46
N THR A 129 -9.49 8.31 -18.11
CA THR A 129 -8.35 8.57 -19.02
C THR A 129 -7.08 7.79 -18.67
N SER A 130 -7.03 7.15 -17.51
CA SER A 130 -5.89 6.34 -17.04
C SER A 130 -5.54 5.18 -17.99
N ARG A 131 -4.31 4.67 -17.92
CA ARG A 131 -3.82 3.62 -18.83
C ARG A 131 -4.66 2.34 -18.79
N ALA A 132 -5.09 1.91 -17.59
CA ALA A 132 -6.02 0.81 -17.38
C ALA A 132 -7.31 0.99 -18.20
N CYS A 133 -8.03 2.09 -17.95
CA CYS A 133 -9.19 2.52 -18.72
C CYS A 133 -8.98 2.67 -20.24
N LYS A 134 -7.74 2.82 -20.74
CA LYS A 134 -7.47 2.86 -22.19
C LYS A 134 -7.37 1.48 -22.84
N ILE A 135 -7.11 0.41 -22.07
CA ILE A 135 -7.02 -0.97 -22.57
C ILE A 135 -8.22 -1.84 -22.15
N HIS A 136 -8.88 -1.49 -21.04
CA HIS A 136 -10.09 -2.14 -20.55
C HIS A 136 -11.38 -1.50 -21.06
N LYS A 137 -12.48 -2.27 -21.02
CA LYS A 137 -13.78 -1.84 -21.55
C LYS A 137 -14.44 -0.78 -20.68
N LYS A 138 -14.86 0.31 -21.33
CA LYS A 138 -15.65 1.37 -20.70
C LYS A 138 -17.15 1.10 -20.71
N TYR A 139 -17.82 1.49 -19.64
CA TYR A 139 -19.26 1.63 -19.58
C TYR A 139 -19.69 2.98 -20.15
N HIS A 140 -20.72 2.96 -21.01
CA HIS A 140 -21.28 4.14 -21.66
C HIS A 140 -22.75 4.32 -21.19
N PRO A 141 -23.04 5.26 -20.27
CA PRO A 141 -24.40 5.45 -19.74
C PRO A 141 -25.42 5.80 -20.84
N ALA A 142 -25.03 6.59 -21.84
CA ALA A 142 -25.88 6.95 -22.98
C ALA A 142 -26.27 5.76 -23.89
N LYS A 143 -25.68 4.57 -23.69
CA LYS A 143 -26.04 3.32 -24.39
C LYS A 143 -26.97 2.42 -23.56
N SER A 144 -27.60 2.93 -22.50
CA SER A 144 -28.49 2.16 -21.62
C SER A 144 -29.77 2.92 -21.30
N SER A 145 -30.93 2.37 -21.66
CA SER A 145 -32.25 2.89 -21.30
C SER A 145 -32.65 2.64 -19.84
N THR A 146 -31.89 1.81 -19.11
CA THR A 146 -32.10 1.55 -17.68
C THR A 146 -31.10 2.28 -16.77
N TYR A 147 -30.23 3.13 -17.33
CA TYR A 147 -29.29 3.94 -16.56
C TYR A 147 -29.99 5.07 -15.80
N THR A 148 -29.70 5.15 -14.50
CA THR A 148 -30.07 6.25 -13.62
C THR A 148 -28.81 6.91 -13.05
N LYS A 149 -28.68 8.22 -13.29
CA LYS A 149 -27.59 9.04 -12.77
C LYS A 149 -27.73 9.19 -11.25
N VAL A 150 -26.69 8.83 -10.49
CA VAL A 150 -26.58 9.13 -9.04
C VAL A 150 -25.58 10.27 -8.83
N GLY A 151 -24.32 10.08 -9.23
CA GLY A 151 -23.33 11.16 -9.31
C GLY A 151 -22.54 11.47 -8.04
N THR A 152 -22.89 10.86 -6.89
CA THR A 152 -22.08 10.85 -5.66
C THR A 152 -20.63 10.45 -5.97
N ALA A 153 -19.67 11.09 -5.32
CA ALA A 153 -18.26 10.74 -5.46
C ALA A 153 -17.99 9.32 -4.93
N PHE A 154 -17.03 8.62 -5.54
CA PHE A 154 -16.62 7.27 -5.18
C PHE A 154 -15.09 7.18 -5.15
N ALA A 155 -14.53 6.54 -4.13
CA ALA A 155 -13.11 6.21 -4.05
C ALA A 155 -12.90 4.93 -3.23
N ILE A 156 -12.08 4.00 -3.71
CA ILE A 156 -11.60 2.83 -2.98
C ILE A 156 -10.09 2.71 -3.14
N THR A 157 -9.40 2.36 -2.05
CA THR A 157 -8.00 1.89 -2.07
C THR A 157 -7.99 0.41 -1.69
N TYR A 158 -7.43 -0.41 -2.56
CA TYR A 158 -7.10 -1.81 -2.36
C TYR A 158 -5.62 -1.94 -1.95
N GLY A 159 -5.19 -3.11 -1.47
CA GLY A 159 -3.77 -3.35 -1.17
C GLY A 159 -2.83 -3.21 -2.37
N SER A 160 -3.34 -3.38 -3.60
CA SER A 160 -2.58 -3.31 -4.85
C SER A 160 -2.75 -2.01 -5.66
N GLY A 161 -3.79 -1.21 -5.38
CA GLY A 161 -4.10 -0.03 -6.21
C GLY A 161 -5.35 0.73 -5.77
N LYS A 162 -5.58 1.91 -6.35
CA LYS A 162 -6.71 2.79 -6.01
C LYS A 162 -7.59 3.10 -7.23
N VAL A 163 -8.88 3.31 -7.00
CA VAL A 163 -9.83 3.77 -8.02
C VAL A 163 -10.65 4.95 -7.48
N THR A 164 -10.92 5.94 -8.33
CA THR A 164 -11.85 7.04 -8.01
C THR A 164 -12.86 7.20 -9.15
N GLY A 165 -14.05 7.74 -8.85
CA GLY A 165 -15.16 7.76 -9.80
C GLY A 165 -16.43 8.42 -9.28
N LYS A 166 -17.56 8.05 -9.88
CA LYS A 166 -18.91 8.44 -9.43
C LYS A 166 -19.87 7.26 -9.43
N LEU A 167 -20.77 7.25 -8.45
CA LEU A 167 -21.84 6.26 -8.37
C LEU A 167 -22.88 6.45 -9.49
N ALA A 168 -23.46 5.32 -9.90
CA ALA A 168 -24.49 5.16 -10.90
C ALA A 168 -25.45 4.05 -10.47
N LYS A 169 -26.66 4.04 -11.06
CA LYS A 169 -27.59 2.91 -10.98
C LYS A 169 -27.91 2.42 -12.39
N ASP A 170 -27.97 1.10 -12.56
CA ASP A 170 -28.47 0.47 -13.79
C ASP A 170 -28.88 -0.98 -13.50
N THR A 171 -29.42 -1.69 -14.49
CA THR A 171 -29.68 -3.13 -14.39
C THR A 171 -28.38 -3.92 -14.54
N VAL A 172 -27.87 -4.51 -13.46
CA VAL A 172 -26.70 -5.39 -13.45
C VAL A 172 -27.15 -6.84 -13.62
N ARG A 173 -26.45 -7.61 -14.47
CA ARG A 173 -26.78 -9.00 -14.78
C ARG A 173 -25.53 -9.89 -14.79
N VAL A 174 -25.56 -10.97 -14.02
CA VAL A 174 -24.49 -11.97 -13.87
C VAL A 174 -25.13 -13.34 -13.65
N ALA A 175 -24.49 -14.42 -14.11
CA ALA A 175 -25.04 -15.79 -13.99
C ALA A 175 -26.49 -15.92 -14.48
N GLY A 176 -26.88 -15.21 -15.54
CA GLY A 176 -28.26 -15.19 -16.06
C GLY A 176 -29.27 -14.38 -15.22
N LEU A 177 -28.99 -14.15 -13.94
CA LEU A 177 -29.79 -13.32 -13.03
C LEU A 177 -29.71 -11.84 -13.40
N ALA A 178 -30.69 -11.06 -12.96
CA ALA A 178 -30.76 -9.61 -13.14
C ALA A 178 -31.21 -8.93 -11.85
N VAL A 179 -30.52 -7.84 -11.48
CA VAL A 179 -30.89 -6.93 -10.39
C VAL A 179 -31.12 -5.55 -11.01
N THR A 180 -32.29 -4.97 -10.76
CA THR A 180 -32.63 -3.64 -11.30
C THR A 180 -32.13 -2.54 -10.35
N ASN A 181 -31.83 -1.35 -10.87
CA ASN A 181 -31.39 -0.21 -10.05
C ASN A 181 -30.17 -0.50 -9.14
N GLN A 182 -29.35 -1.50 -9.49
CA GLN A 182 -28.14 -1.85 -8.74
C GLN A 182 -27.19 -0.66 -8.76
N THR A 183 -26.70 -0.27 -7.59
CA THR A 183 -25.71 0.80 -7.47
C THR A 183 -24.31 0.27 -7.72
N PHE A 184 -23.55 0.94 -8.59
CA PHE A 184 -22.17 0.64 -8.95
C PHE A 184 -21.40 1.94 -9.19
N ALA A 185 -20.08 1.88 -9.31
CA ALA A 185 -19.26 3.03 -9.68
C ALA A 185 -18.82 2.98 -11.15
N MET A 186 -18.91 4.13 -11.81
CA MET A 186 -18.16 4.42 -13.04
C MET A 186 -16.87 5.12 -12.62
N THR A 187 -15.70 4.56 -12.94
CA THR A 187 -14.43 5.18 -12.55
C THR A 187 -14.10 6.42 -13.43
N ASN A 188 -13.25 7.28 -12.89
CA ASN A 188 -12.71 8.49 -13.49
C ASN A 188 -11.17 8.47 -13.50
N LYS A 189 -10.53 7.89 -12.48
CA LYS A 189 -9.08 7.60 -12.46
C LYS A 189 -8.85 6.19 -11.92
N GLU A 190 -8.00 5.44 -12.61
CA GLU A 190 -7.46 4.12 -12.25
C GLU A 190 -5.92 4.16 -12.40
N PRO A 191 -5.20 4.89 -11.51
CA PRO A 191 -3.76 5.10 -11.61
C PRO A 191 -2.93 3.92 -11.06
N GLY A 192 -1.64 3.91 -11.43
CA GLY A 192 -0.73 2.79 -11.14
C GLY A 192 -0.77 1.70 -12.22
N THR A 193 -0.03 0.61 -12.01
CA THR A 193 0.07 -0.51 -12.96
C THR A 193 -0.86 -1.69 -12.62
N ALA A 194 -1.36 -1.80 -11.39
CA ALA A 194 -2.15 -2.96 -10.94
C ALA A 194 -3.41 -3.24 -11.80
N PHE A 195 -4.09 -2.20 -12.29
CA PHE A 195 -5.23 -2.33 -13.21
C PHE A 195 -4.84 -2.24 -14.70
N VAL A 196 -3.54 -2.13 -15.00
CA VAL A 196 -2.97 -2.23 -16.36
C VAL A 196 -2.55 -3.68 -16.65
N GLU A 197 -2.08 -4.40 -15.62
CA GLU A 197 -1.59 -5.79 -15.72
C GLU A 197 -2.71 -6.84 -15.51
N SER A 198 -3.85 -6.44 -14.95
CA SER A 198 -5.01 -7.29 -14.68
C SER A 198 -5.74 -7.80 -15.94
N ASN A 199 -6.25 -9.03 -15.93
CA ASN A 199 -7.06 -9.57 -17.05
C ASN A 199 -8.58 -9.32 -16.90
N PHE A 200 -8.98 -8.35 -16.08
CA PHE A 200 -10.38 -7.98 -15.85
C PHE A 200 -10.63 -6.51 -16.17
N ASP A 201 -11.84 -6.22 -16.68
CA ASP A 201 -12.30 -4.87 -16.95
C ASP A 201 -12.78 -4.15 -15.67
N GLY A 202 -13.05 -4.84 -14.56
CA GLY A 202 -13.47 -4.24 -13.29
C GLY A 202 -13.77 -5.26 -12.19
N ILE A 203 -14.31 -4.80 -11.06
CA ILE A 203 -14.56 -5.64 -9.87
C ILE A 203 -16.06 -5.79 -9.57
N LEU A 204 -16.45 -7.00 -9.17
CA LEU A 204 -17.74 -7.36 -8.58
C LEU A 204 -17.52 -7.65 -7.09
N GLY A 205 -17.76 -6.66 -6.23
CA GLY A 205 -17.71 -6.83 -4.78
C GLY A 205 -18.82 -7.75 -4.24
N LEU A 206 -18.43 -8.69 -3.39
CA LEU A 206 -19.25 -9.75 -2.78
C LEU A 206 -19.17 -9.75 -1.23
N GLY A 207 -18.48 -8.78 -0.62
CA GLY A 207 -18.46 -8.54 0.82
C GLY A 207 -19.76 -7.96 1.40
N PHE A 208 -19.70 -7.53 2.66
CA PHE A 208 -20.84 -6.91 3.36
C PHE A 208 -20.88 -5.38 3.13
N ARG A 209 -22.10 -4.85 2.94
CA ARG A 209 -22.43 -3.41 2.85
C ARG A 209 -21.78 -2.51 3.93
N SER A 210 -21.41 -3.03 5.10
CA SER A 210 -20.67 -2.28 6.12
C SER A 210 -19.26 -1.83 5.71
N ILE A 211 -18.69 -2.37 4.62
CA ILE A 211 -17.46 -1.86 3.97
C ILE A 211 -17.71 -1.34 2.54
N SER A 212 -18.96 -1.05 2.16
CA SER A 212 -19.24 -0.42 0.86
C SER A 212 -19.16 1.11 0.96
N VAL A 213 -18.53 1.74 -0.03
CA VAL A 213 -18.52 3.20 -0.19
C VAL A 213 -19.95 3.69 -0.35
N ASP A 214 -20.27 4.80 0.32
CA ASP A 214 -21.61 5.41 0.42
C ASP A 214 -22.67 4.46 1.03
N ASN A 215 -22.24 3.40 1.74
CA ASN A 215 -23.12 2.43 2.40
C ASN A 215 -24.19 1.88 1.43
N VAL A 216 -23.81 1.56 0.19
CA VAL A 216 -24.72 1.03 -0.84
C VAL A 216 -25.01 -0.45 -0.61
N LYS A 217 -26.24 -0.90 -0.95
CA LYS A 217 -26.55 -2.34 -0.97
C LYS A 217 -25.71 -3.07 -2.02
N THR A 218 -25.05 -4.15 -1.60
CA THR A 218 -24.25 -5.00 -2.50
C THR A 218 -25.15 -5.87 -3.39
N LEU A 219 -24.62 -6.40 -4.49
CA LEU A 219 -25.41 -7.14 -5.48
C LEU A 219 -26.18 -8.31 -4.87
N VAL A 220 -25.51 -9.10 -4.02
CA VAL A 220 -26.13 -10.26 -3.35
C VAL A 220 -27.23 -9.80 -2.39
N GLN A 221 -27.04 -8.71 -1.64
CA GLN A 221 -28.08 -8.19 -0.75
C GLN A 221 -29.32 -7.72 -1.51
N ASN A 222 -29.14 -7.09 -2.68
CA ASN A 222 -30.25 -6.76 -3.56
C ASN A 222 -30.92 -8.02 -4.11
N MET A 223 -30.16 -9.00 -4.63
CA MET A 223 -30.71 -10.29 -5.08
C MET A 223 -31.58 -10.97 -4.00
N CYS A 224 -31.15 -10.91 -2.72
CA CYS A 224 -31.94 -11.42 -1.61
C CYS A 224 -33.21 -10.59 -1.35
N SER A 225 -33.10 -9.25 -1.28
CA SER A 225 -34.25 -8.39 -0.95
C SER A 225 -35.25 -8.20 -2.09
N GLU A 226 -34.87 -8.49 -3.33
CA GLU A 226 -35.71 -8.49 -4.52
C GLU A 226 -36.24 -9.89 -4.88
N GLY A 227 -35.89 -10.94 -4.13
CA GLY A 227 -36.33 -12.32 -4.38
C GLY A 227 -35.73 -12.98 -5.64
N VAL A 228 -34.70 -12.37 -6.23
CA VAL A 228 -33.99 -12.87 -7.43
C VAL A 228 -33.32 -14.23 -7.17
N ILE A 229 -32.95 -14.49 -5.91
CA ILE A 229 -32.48 -15.79 -5.44
C ILE A 229 -33.32 -16.27 -4.24
N SER A 230 -33.68 -17.54 -4.23
CA SER A 230 -34.54 -18.13 -3.18
C SER A 230 -33.81 -18.31 -1.84
N ASN A 231 -32.52 -18.65 -1.87
CA ASN A 231 -31.67 -18.69 -0.70
C ASN A 231 -30.70 -17.51 -0.73
N CYS A 232 -30.58 -16.75 0.37
CA CYS A 232 -29.65 -15.62 0.47
C CYS A 232 -28.22 -16.08 0.74
N VAL A 233 -27.65 -16.81 -0.24
CA VAL A 233 -26.33 -17.44 -0.22
C VAL A 233 -25.67 -17.33 -1.59
N PHE A 234 -24.35 -17.36 -1.62
CA PHE A 234 -23.58 -17.66 -2.84
C PHE A 234 -22.44 -18.62 -2.50
N SER A 235 -21.84 -19.25 -3.52
CA SER A 235 -20.66 -20.10 -3.35
C SER A 235 -19.65 -19.94 -4.47
N ILE A 236 -18.39 -20.17 -4.13
CA ILE A 236 -17.25 -20.11 -5.05
C ILE A 236 -16.50 -21.44 -4.97
N CYS A 237 -16.53 -22.20 -6.08
CA CYS A 237 -15.72 -23.40 -6.27
C CYS A 237 -14.68 -23.13 -7.36
N MET A 238 -13.43 -22.83 -6.99
CA MET A 238 -12.34 -22.63 -7.95
C MET A 238 -11.70 -23.96 -8.38
N ARG A 239 -10.99 -23.93 -9.52
CA ARG A 239 -10.16 -25.04 -10.00
C ARG A 239 -8.76 -24.53 -10.33
N GLY A 240 -7.74 -25.21 -9.80
CA GLY A 240 -6.35 -25.03 -10.22
C GLY A 240 -6.06 -25.70 -11.57
N GLY A 241 -4.82 -25.53 -12.05
CA GLY A 241 -4.31 -26.16 -13.27
C GLY A 241 -3.55 -25.22 -14.22
N GLY A 242 -3.41 -23.94 -13.87
CA GLY A 242 -2.92 -22.89 -14.77
C GLY A 242 -4.05 -22.22 -15.54
N SER A 243 -3.70 -21.42 -16.55
CA SER A 243 -4.67 -20.66 -17.34
C SER A 243 -5.68 -21.58 -18.04
N SER A 244 -6.97 -21.39 -17.77
CA SER A 244 -8.04 -22.27 -18.27
C SER A 244 -9.39 -21.58 -18.38
N LYS A 245 -10.13 -21.87 -19.46
CA LYS A 245 -11.55 -21.48 -19.62
C LYS A 245 -12.51 -22.25 -18.69
N ARG A 246 -12.01 -23.26 -17.94
CA ARG A 246 -12.76 -24.10 -16.99
C ARG A 246 -12.23 -23.93 -15.56
N GLY A 247 -12.06 -22.68 -15.13
CA GLY A 247 -11.46 -22.28 -13.85
C GLY A 247 -12.33 -22.47 -12.60
N GLY A 248 -13.58 -22.92 -12.73
CA GLY A 248 -14.49 -23.08 -11.59
C GLY A 248 -15.88 -22.52 -11.85
N ALA A 249 -16.63 -22.25 -10.79
CA ALA A 249 -17.88 -21.48 -10.86
C ALA A 249 -18.12 -20.60 -9.63
N LEU A 250 -18.84 -19.50 -9.88
CA LEU A 250 -19.56 -18.70 -8.90
C LEU A 250 -21.06 -19.04 -9.03
N ILE A 251 -21.72 -19.34 -7.92
CA ILE A 251 -23.12 -19.81 -7.87
C ILE A 251 -23.89 -18.94 -6.89
N PHE A 252 -25.09 -18.48 -7.27
CA PHE A 252 -25.99 -17.69 -6.43
C PHE A 252 -27.28 -18.47 -6.15
N GLY A 253 -27.79 -18.41 -4.92
CA GLY A 253 -29.10 -19.00 -4.56
C GLY A 253 -29.09 -20.49 -4.21
N SER A 254 -27.93 -21.16 -4.20
CA SER A 254 -27.79 -22.58 -3.83
C SER A 254 -26.46 -22.87 -3.15
N THR A 255 -26.48 -23.81 -2.21
CA THR A 255 -25.29 -24.42 -1.58
C THR A 255 -24.89 -25.74 -2.23
N SER A 256 -25.70 -26.29 -3.15
CA SER A 256 -25.38 -27.58 -3.80
C SER A 256 -24.23 -27.42 -4.78
N THR A 257 -23.15 -28.15 -4.52
CA THR A 257 -21.88 -28.12 -5.27
C THR A 257 -21.43 -29.52 -5.68
N THR A 258 -22.34 -30.49 -5.76
CA THR A 258 -22.07 -31.90 -6.08
C THR A 258 -21.18 -32.07 -7.31
N ALA A 259 -21.34 -31.23 -8.34
CA ALA A 259 -20.51 -31.18 -9.55
C ALA A 259 -19.06 -30.63 -9.37
N TYR A 260 -18.66 -30.29 -8.14
CA TYR A 260 -17.35 -29.77 -7.75
C TYR A 260 -16.75 -30.50 -6.54
N THR A 261 -17.56 -30.85 -5.55
CA THR A 261 -17.11 -31.41 -4.26
C THR A 261 -17.41 -32.90 -4.11
N GLY A 262 -18.39 -33.46 -4.84
CA GLY A 262 -18.92 -34.80 -4.59
C GLY A 262 -19.61 -34.99 -3.23
N SER A 263 -19.72 -33.91 -2.44
CA SER A 263 -20.20 -33.89 -1.07
C SER A 263 -21.02 -32.63 -0.82
N GLU A 264 -22.19 -32.77 -0.22
CA GLU A 264 -23.05 -31.65 0.22
C GLU A 264 -22.82 -31.31 1.71
N THR A 265 -21.87 -31.96 2.36
CA THR A 265 -21.56 -31.72 3.78
C THR A 265 -20.56 -30.57 3.95
N TYR A 266 -21.07 -29.47 4.51
CA TYR A 266 -20.28 -28.28 4.83
C TYR A 266 -20.02 -28.19 6.34
N THR A 267 -18.80 -27.80 6.71
CA THR A 267 -18.52 -27.34 8.08
C THR A 267 -18.67 -25.83 8.11
N TYR A 268 -19.55 -25.32 8.96
CA TYR A 268 -19.85 -23.89 9.06
C TYR A 268 -19.12 -23.24 10.24
N THR A 269 -18.69 -21.99 10.04
CA THR A 269 -18.12 -21.11 11.06
C THR A 269 -18.80 -19.74 10.99
N PRO A 270 -19.12 -19.08 12.13
CA PRO A 270 -19.77 -17.77 12.11
C PRO A 270 -18.85 -16.67 11.57
N VAL A 271 -19.43 -15.64 10.95
CA VAL A 271 -18.69 -14.41 10.63
C VAL A 271 -18.48 -13.63 11.92
N THR A 272 -17.23 -13.46 12.33
CA THR A 272 -16.86 -12.80 13.60
C THR A 272 -17.01 -11.28 13.56
N LYS A 273 -16.87 -10.67 12.38
CA LYS A 273 -17.08 -9.23 12.17
C LYS A 273 -17.63 -8.97 10.78
N LYS A 274 -18.83 -8.38 10.68
CA LYS A 274 -19.49 -8.11 9.39
C LYS A 274 -18.81 -6.96 8.65
N GLY A 275 -18.09 -7.28 7.59
CA GLY A 275 -17.46 -6.32 6.67
C GLY A 275 -16.80 -7.11 5.54
N TYR A 276 -15.63 -7.64 5.83
CA TYR A 276 -15.07 -8.79 5.14
C TYR A 276 -15.80 -10.08 5.55
N TRP A 277 -15.52 -11.18 4.84
CA TRP A 277 -15.90 -12.53 5.27
C TRP A 277 -14.89 -13.07 6.30
N GLN A 278 -14.86 -12.41 7.46
CA GLN A 278 -13.95 -12.67 8.57
C GLN A 278 -14.49 -13.77 9.51
N PHE A 279 -13.66 -14.72 9.91
CA PHE A 279 -13.98 -15.82 10.83
C PHE A 279 -12.78 -16.17 11.74
N ASP A 280 -12.97 -17.09 12.70
CA ASP A 280 -11.89 -17.67 13.51
C ASP A 280 -11.28 -18.93 12.84
N LEU A 281 -10.01 -18.83 12.44
CA LEU A 281 -9.17 -19.95 12.02
C LEU A 281 -8.49 -20.51 13.26
N GLN A 282 -9.04 -21.60 13.80
CA GLN A 282 -8.68 -22.18 15.10
C GLN A 282 -7.26 -22.76 15.17
N GLY A 283 -6.63 -22.97 14.01
CA GLY A 283 -5.22 -23.31 13.89
C GLY A 283 -4.77 -23.50 12.45
N PHE A 284 -3.47 -23.32 12.22
CA PHE A 284 -2.78 -23.62 10.97
C PHE A 284 -1.59 -24.52 11.28
N TYR A 285 -1.47 -25.63 10.56
CA TYR A 285 -0.38 -26.60 10.70
C TYR A 285 0.28 -26.87 9.33
N LEU A 286 1.58 -27.14 9.33
CA LEU A 286 2.35 -27.60 8.18
C LEU A 286 3.04 -28.90 8.56
N GLY A 287 2.58 -30.02 7.98
CA GLY A 287 2.78 -31.34 8.55
C GLY A 287 2.25 -31.41 9.99
N SER A 288 3.06 -31.97 10.89
CA SER A 288 2.80 -32.01 12.33
C SER A 288 2.99 -30.65 13.03
N THR A 289 3.64 -29.68 12.39
CA THR A 289 4.09 -28.45 13.07
C THR A 289 2.99 -27.41 13.13
N LYS A 290 2.57 -27.02 14.34
CA LYS A 290 1.63 -25.92 14.56
C LYS A 290 2.28 -24.57 14.24
N VAL A 291 1.87 -23.97 13.14
CA VAL A 291 2.32 -22.63 12.72
C VAL A 291 1.60 -21.55 13.54
N SER A 292 0.27 -21.67 13.66
CA SER A 292 -0.62 -20.74 14.36
C SER A 292 -1.65 -21.47 15.23
N GLY A 293 -2.05 -20.83 16.33
CA GLY A 293 -3.31 -21.15 17.02
C GLY A 293 -4.49 -20.39 16.42
N SER A 294 -5.54 -20.19 17.22
CA SER A 294 -6.67 -19.33 16.87
C SER A 294 -6.17 -17.96 16.43
N SER A 295 -6.69 -17.51 15.30
CA SER A 295 -6.36 -16.24 14.65
C SER A 295 -7.52 -15.86 13.74
N GLN A 296 -7.73 -14.56 13.53
CA GLN A 296 -8.75 -14.13 12.58
C GLN A 296 -8.28 -14.41 11.15
N ALA A 297 -9.21 -14.85 10.31
CA ALA A 297 -8.98 -15.12 8.89
C ALA A 297 -10.11 -14.54 8.05
N ILE A 298 -9.81 -14.06 6.85
CA ILE A 298 -10.76 -13.60 5.84
C ILE A 298 -10.70 -14.54 4.64
N VAL A 299 -11.84 -14.88 4.03
CA VAL A 299 -11.84 -15.55 2.71
C VAL A 299 -12.01 -14.52 1.61
N ASP A 300 -11.05 -14.45 0.68
CA ASP A 300 -10.97 -13.38 -0.32
C ASP A 300 -10.64 -13.88 -1.73
N SER A 301 -11.63 -13.97 -2.62
CA SER A 301 -11.42 -14.25 -4.05
C SER A 301 -10.84 -13.07 -4.86
N GLY A 302 -10.54 -11.94 -4.21
CA GLY A 302 -9.72 -10.86 -4.75
C GLY A 302 -8.21 -11.05 -4.53
N THR A 303 -7.80 -12.01 -3.67
CA THR A 303 -6.40 -12.26 -3.31
C THR A 303 -5.92 -13.60 -3.88
N SER A 304 -4.84 -13.60 -4.66
CA SER A 304 -4.34 -14.79 -5.38
C SER A 304 -3.72 -15.90 -4.50
N LEU A 305 -3.20 -15.51 -3.33
CA LEU A 305 -2.35 -16.34 -2.46
C LEU A 305 -3.00 -16.56 -1.07
N ILE A 306 -2.37 -17.36 -0.22
CA ILE A 306 -2.63 -17.31 1.23
C ILE A 306 -1.76 -16.18 1.80
N ALA A 307 -2.35 -15.05 2.14
CA ALA A 307 -1.64 -13.97 2.81
C ALA A 307 -1.60 -14.28 4.31
N ALA A 308 -0.41 -14.45 4.87
CA ALA A 308 -0.21 -14.88 6.25
C ALA A 308 0.30 -13.72 7.12
N PRO A 309 0.02 -13.74 8.45
CA PRO A 309 0.76 -12.93 9.41
C PRO A 309 2.26 -13.21 9.32
N THR A 310 3.10 -12.18 9.43
CA THR A 310 4.58 -12.28 9.34
C THR A 310 5.18 -13.37 10.23
N SER A 311 4.65 -13.53 11.45
CA SER A 311 5.07 -14.57 12.40
C SER A 311 4.71 -16.00 11.96
N ALA A 312 3.66 -16.17 11.15
CA ALA A 312 3.27 -17.44 10.54
C ALA A 312 4.00 -17.69 9.22
N PHE A 313 4.15 -16.66 8.37
CA PHE A 313 4.93 -16.69 7.13
C PHE A 313 6.39 -17.11 7.39
N ASN A 314 7.05 -16.50 8.37
CA ASN A 314 8.42 -16.83 8.73
C ASN A 314 8.58 -18.26 9.28
N LYS A 315 7.60 -18.76 10.05
CA LYS A 315 7.56 -20.18 10.47
C LYS A 315 7.39 -21.12 9.28
N ILE A 316 6.46 -20.81 8.37
CA ILE A 316 6.22 -21.59 7.15
C ILE A 316 7.50 -21.65 6.31
N ASN A 317 8.15 -20.51 6.03
CA ASN A 317 9.38 -20.47 5.23
C ASN A 317 10.54 -21.23 5.89
N LYS A 318 10.66 -21.18 7.23
CA LYS A 318 11.64 -21.97 8.00
C LYS A 318 11.41 -23.47 7.86
N ILE A 319 10.15 -23.94 7.91
CA ILE A 319 9.79 -25.36 7.71
C ILE A 319 9.99 -25.76 6.24
N LEU A 320 9.63 -24.89 5.29
CA LEU A 320 9.82 -25.12 3.86
C LEU A 320 11.28 -25.09 3.43
N GLY A 321 12.18 -24.46 4.20
CA GLY A 321 13.61 -24.31 3.90
C GLY A 321 13.84 -23.78 2.49
N CYS A 322 13.20 -22.66 2.17
CA CYS A 322 13.22 -21.99 0.86
C CYS A 322 14.10 -20.74 0.89
N THR A 323 14.53 -20.30 -0.29
CA THR A 323 15.21 -19.01 -0.46
C THR A 323 14.14 -17.94 -0.67
N VAL A 324 13.98 -17.00 0.24
CA VAL A 324 13.11 -15.84 0.00
C VAL A 324 13.83 -14.83 -0.91
N THR A 325 13.11 -14.15 -1.80
CA THR A 325 13.61 -13.09 -2.69
C THR A 325 13.44 -11.69 -2.11
N SER A 326 14.02 -10.66 -2.75
CA SER A 326 13.74 -9.24 -2.46
C SER A 326 12.25 -8.89 -2.65
N SER A 327 11.59 -9.45 -3.67
CA SER A 327 10.14 -9.37 -3.88
C SER A 327 9.31 -10.21 -2.88
N GLY A 328 9.96 -11.01 -2.04
CA GLY A 328 9.36 -11.68 -0.89
C GLY A 328 8.77 -13.07 -1.15
N GLU A 329 8.93 -13.69 -2.33
CA GLU A 329 8.44 -15.05 -2.54
C GLU A 329 9.42 -16.12 -2.03
N CYS A 330 8.91 -17.16 -1.41
CA CYS A 330 9.67 -18.31 -0.90
C CYS A 330 9.98 -19.30 -2.05
N TRP A 331 11.14 -19.16 -2.71
CA TRP A 331 11.60 -19.97 -3.85
C TRP A 331 12.18 -21.33 -3.43
N MET A 332 11.85 -22.37 -4.19
CA MET A 332 12.32 -23.74 -3.99
C MET A 332 12.42 -24.54 -5.30
N LYS A 333 13.27 -25.58 -5.32
CA LYS A 333 13.26 -26.58 -6.40
C LYS A 333 11.88 -27.26 -6.45
N CYS A 334 11.25 -27.34 -7.61
CA CYS A 334 9.91 -27.95 -7.73
C CYS A 334 9.83 -29.41 -7.27
N SER A 335 10.94 -30.14 -7.31
CA SER A 335 11.10 -31.51 -6.78
C SER A 335 11.09 -31.59 -5.25
N LYS A 336 11.23 -30.48 -4.51
CA LYS A 336 11.23 -30.48 -3.04
C LYS A 336 9.90 -31.03 -2.52
N LYS A 337 9.95 -32.07 -1.67
CA LYS A 337 8.79 -32.56 -0.93
C LYS A 337 8.38 -31.49 0.09
N VAL A 338 7.08 -31.28 0.22
CA VAL A 338 6.45 -30.31 1.13
C VAL A 338 5.33 -31.06 1.84
N SER A 339 5.28 -30.94 3.17
CA SER A 339 4.24 -31.57 3.99
C SER A 339 2.87 -30.91 3.78
N ASP A 340 1.80 -31.66 4.07
CA ASP A 340 0.43 -31.18 3.90
C ASP A 340 0.09 -30.05 4.88
N VAL A 341 -0.77 -29.13 4.44
CA VAL A 341 -1.22 -27.98 5.23
C VAL A 341 -2.58 -28.29 5.81
N THR A 342 -2.75 -28.12 7.12
CA THR A 342 -4.04 -28.33 7.80
C THR A 342 -4.56 -27.03 8.39
N PHE A 343 -5.76 -26.63 7.96
CA PHE A 343 -6.53 -25.54 8.53
C PHE A 343 -7.57 -26.12 9.49
N VAL A 344 -7.65 -25.63 10.73
CA VAL A 344 -8.69 -26.06 11.69
C VAL A 344 -9.83 -25.06 11.66
N ILE A 345 -11.01 -25.48 11.22
CA ILE A 345 -12.17 -24.61 11.01
C ILE A 345 -13.43 -25.31 11.53
N GLY A 346 -14.15 -24.67 12.43
CA GLY A 346 -15.40 -25.24 12.99
C GLY A 346 -15.20 -26.60 13.67
N GLY A 347 -14.06 -26.80 14.32
CA GLY A 347 -13.67 -28.06 14.97
C GLY A 347 -13.21 -29.17 14.02
N LYS A 348 -13.09 -28.93 12.70
CA LYS A 348 -12.61 -29.93 11.73
C LYS A 348 -11.33 -29.53 11.02
N ASN A 349 -10.55 -30.54 10.65
CA ASN A 349 -9.32 -30.41 9.88
C ASN A 349 -9.62 -30.38 8.38
N PHE A 350 -9.24 -29.28 7.73
CA PHE A 350 -9.25 -29.13 6.27
C PHE A 350 -7.82 -29.28 5.76
N VAL A 351 -7.52 -30.41 5.12
CA VAL A 351 -6.16 -30.77 4.69
C VAL A 351 -5.96 -30.46 3.20
N MET A 352 -4.92 -29.68 2.90
CA MET A 352 -4.46 -29.37 1.54
C MET A 352 -3.10 -30.02 1.32
N ALA A 353 -3.02 -30.92 0.33
CA ALA A 353 -1.78 -31.63 0.00
C ALA A 353 -0.61 -30.65 -0.24
N GLY A 354 0.57 -30.92 0.34
CA GLY A 354 1.69 -29.98 0.36
C GLY A 354 2.25 -29.63 -1.02
N ASN A 355 1.97 -30.47 -2.03
CA ASN A 355 2.29 -30.16 -3.42
C ASN A 355 1.46 -29.00 -4.01
N LYS A 356 0.34 -28.61 -3.39
CA LYS A 356 -0.50 -27.45 -3.75
C LYS A 356 0.02 -26.12 -3.18
N LEU A 357 0.85 -26.18 -2.14
CA LEU A 357 1.55 -25.02 -1.59
C LEU A 357 2.69 -24.51 -2.51
N LYS A 358 2.87 -25.12 -3.70
CA LYS A 358 3.90 -24.76 -4.68
C LYS A 358 3.27 -24.27 -5.98
N LEU A 359 3.56 -23.03 -6.36
CA LEU A 359 3.20 -22.47 -7.66
C LEU A 359 4.41 -22.56 -8.60
N LYS A 360 4.22 -23.13 -9.79
CA LYS A 360 5.26 -23.19 -10.83
C LYS A 360 5.37 -21.85 -11.54
N VAL A 361 6.58 -21.27 -11.57
CA VAL A 361 6.88 -20.01 -12.27
C VAL A 361 7.99 -20.27 -13.28
N ARG A 362 7.85 -19.71 -14.49
CA ARG A 362 8.89 -19.77 -15.52
C ARG A 362 9.70 -18.48 -15.49
N THR A 363 11.01 -18.57 -15.30
CA THR A 363 11.89 -17.40 -15.24
C THR A 363 12.17 -16.84 -16.64
N THR A 364 12.68 -15.62 -16.70
CA THR A 364 13.14 -14.97 -17.94
C THR A 364 14.22 -15.77 -18.68
N LYS A 365 15.01 -16.57 -17.96
CA LYS A 365 15.98 -17.53 -18.51
C LYS A 365 15.36 -18.88 -18.91
N GLY A 366 14.03 -18.95 -19.11
CA GLY A 366 13.29 -20.13 -19.58
C GLY A 366 13.08 -21.26 -18.55
N ASN A 367 13.88 -21.30 -17.49
CA ASN A 367 13.84 -22.32 -16.43
C ASN A 367 12.54 -22.30 -15.61
N THR A 368 12.08 -23.45 -15.12
CA THR A 368 10.92 -23.54 -14.22
C THR A 368 11.37 -23.68 -12.77
N ILE A 369 10.98 -22.72 -11.94
CA ILE A 369 11.13 -22.74 -10.47
C ILE A 369 9.77 -22.95 -9.80
N CYS A 370 9.75 -23.19 -8.49
CA CYS A 370 8.53 -23.17 -7.70
C CYS A 370 8.64 -22.12 -6.58
N ILE A 371 7.58 -21.35 -6.37
CA ILE A 371 7.43 -20.45 -5.23
C ILE A 371 6.35 -20.98 -4.28
N SER A 372 6.39 -20.56 -3.01
CA SER A 372 5.29 -20.80 -2.06
C SER A 372 3.99 -20.15 -2.54
N ALA A 373 2.86 -20.80 -2.27
CA ALA A 373 1.53 -20.21 -2.42
C ALA A 373 1.11 -19.34 -1.21
N VAL A 374 2.04 -19.08 -0.29
CA VAL A 374 1.89 -18.20 0.88
C VAL A 374 2.77 -16.96 0.70
N SER A 375 2.22 -15.78 0.99
CA SER A 375 2.95 -14.52 1.08
C SER A 375 2.87 -13.92 2.49
N ASP A 376 3.77 -13.01 2.82
CA ASP A 376 3.55 -12.09 3.93
C ASP A 376 2.46 -11.05 3.56
N MET A 377 1.96 -10.35 4.57
CA MET A 377 1.08 -9.19 4.43
C MET A 377 1.31 -8.13 5.53
N GLY A 378 2.17 -8.38 6.51
CA GLY A 378 2.46 -7.44 7.59
C GLY A 378 1.30 -7.21 8.57
N THR A 379 0.35 -8.16 8.69
CA THR A 379 -0.82 -8.02 9.59
C THR A 379 -0.89 -9.11 10.66
N SER A 380 -1.87 -8.99 11.58
CA SER A 380 -2.18 -9.98 12.62
C SER A 380 -3.22 -11.03 12.23
N PHE A 381 -3.73 -11.00 10.99
CA PHE A 381 -4.78 -11.89 10.49
C PHE A 381 -4.41 -12.54 9.15
N TRP A 382 -5.13 -13.60 8.79
CA TRP A 382 -4.92 -14.32 7.53
C TRP A 382 -5.87 -13.83 6.43
N ILE A 383 -5.43 -13.88 5.18
CA ILE A 383 -6.32 -13.94 4.02
C ILE A 383 -6.15 -15.30 3.34
N LEU A 384 -7.25 -16.05 3.29
CA LEU A 384 -7.37 -17.33 2.60
C LEU A 384 -7.91 -17.06 1.19
N GLY A 385 -6.99 -16.68 0.30
CA GLY A 385 -7.30 -16.35 -1.09
C GLY A 385 -7.46 -17.56 -2.01
N ASP A 386 -7.30 -17.36 -3.31
CA ASP A 386 -7.51 -18.40 -4.34
C ASP A 386 -6.71 -19.68 -4.07
N ALA A 387 -5.51 -19.55 -3.49
CA ALA A 387 -4.67 -20.67 -3.08
C ALA A 387 -5.33 -21.62 -2.05
N PHE A 388 -6.29 -21.13 -1.26
CA PHE A 388 -7.16 -21.93 -0.41
C PHE A 388 -8.47 -22.31 -1.13
N ILE A 389 -9.14 -21.34 -1.79
CA ILE A 389 -10.47 -21.53 -2.41
C ILE A 389 -10.44 -22.55 -3.57
N ARG A 390 -9.27 -22.76 -4.21
CA ARG A 390 -9.00 -23.86 -5.17
C ARG A 390 -9.20 -25.27 -4.61
N HIS A 391 -9.15 -25.44 -3.28
CA HIS A 391 -9.14 -26.75 -2.63
C HIS A 391 -10.35 -26.99 -1.73
N PHE A 392 -10.98 -25.93 -1.24
CA PHE A 392 -12.19 -26.01 -0.44
C PHE A 392 -13.27 -25.08 -1.02
N CYS A 393 -14.28 -25.67 -1.66
CA CYS A 393 -15.39 -24.85 -2.15
C CYS A 393 -16.10 -24.18 -0.97
N THR A 394 -16.29 -22.88 -1.09
CA THR A 394 -16.73 -22.02 0.01
C THR A 394 -18.13 -21.46 -0.26
N VAL A 395 -19.04 -21.67 0.69
CA VAL A 395 -20.38 -21.07 0.77
C VAL A 395 -20.32 -19.83 1.67
N PHE A 396 -20.93 -18.76 1.19
CA PHE A 396 -21.07 -17.49 1.87
C PHE A 396 -22.56 -17.27 2.16
N ASP A 397 -22.97 -17.59 3.40
CA ASP A 397 -24.35 -17.54 3.85
C ASP A 397 -24.64 -16.15 4.44
N VAL A 398 -25.17 -15.27 3.60
CA VAL A 398 -25.42 -13.85 3.94
C VAL A 398 -26.53 -13.74 4.99
N ALA A 399 -27.61 -14.53 4.86
CA ALA A 399 -28.72 -14.53 5.80
C ALA A 399 -28.27 -14.92 7.21
N LYS A 400 -27.55 -16.04 7.37
CA LYS A 400 -27.10 -16.53 8.68
C LYS A 400 -25.74 -15.97 9.10
N SER A 401 -25.12 -15.13 8.25
CA SER A 401 -23.82 -14.48 8.50
C SER A 401 -22.74 -15.47 8.93
N ARG A 402 -22.52 -16.49 8.10
CA ARG A 402 -21.58 -17.60 8.34
C ARG A 402 -20.94 -18.07 7.05
N ILE A 403 -19.78 -18.72 7.15
CA ILE A 403 -19.04 -19.28 6.03
C ILE A 403 -19.08 -20.81 6.15
N GLY A 404 -19.33 -21.51 5.06
CA GLY A 404 -19.35 -22.97 4.99
C GLY A 404 -18.24 -23.49 4.08
N PHE A 405 -17.44 -24.44 4.57
CA PHE A 405 -16.36 -25.06 3.78
C PHE A 405 -16.68 -26.54 3.53
N ALA A 406 -16.64 -26.96 2.26
CA ALA A 406 -16.78 -28.36 1.88
C ALA A 406 -15.43 -29.07 1.97
N ALA A 407 -15.37 -30.19 2.69
CA ALA A 407 -14.20 -31.06 2.71
C ALA A 407 -14.15 -31.91 1.42
N SER A 408 -12.94 -32.16 0.90
CA SER A 408 -12.75 -33.10 -0.20
C SER A 408 -12.84 -34.54 0.33
N SER A 409 -13.42 -35.46 -0.44
CA SER A 409 -13.57 -36.89 -0.10
C SER A 409 -12.26 -37.70 -0.15
N LEU A 410 -11.11 -37.03 -0.19
CA LEU A 410 -9.77 -37.61 -0.44
C LEU A 410 -8.83 -37.53 0.77
N SER A 411 -9.36 -37.51 2.00
CA SER A 411 -8.58 -37.39 3.23
C SER A 411 -9.03 -38.38 4.32
N ILE A 412 -8.42 -39.58 4.32
CA ILE A 412 -8.52 -40.60 5.39
C ILE A 412 -7.13 -41.21 5.60
N ALA A 413 -6.66 -41.27 6.86
CA ALA A 413 -5.40 -41.88 7.32
C ALA A 413 -4.11 -41.20 6.76
N VAL A 414 -2.89 -41.39 7.30
CA VAL A 414 -2.31 -42.44 8.17
C VAL A 414 -1.53 -41.84 9.36
N ASN A 415 -1.31 -42.64 10.41
CA ASN A 415 -0.60 -42.30 11.66
C ASN A 415 0.92 -42.06 11.52
N PHE A 416 1.50 -41.51 12.59
CA PHE A 416 2.95 -41.31 12.76
C PHE A 416 3.74 -42.61 12.95
N GLY A 417 4.99 -42.61 12.48
CA GLY A 417 6.01 -43.62 12.78
C GLY A 417 7.39 -42.96 12.92
N SER A 418 8.26 -43.52 13.76
CA SER A 418 9.56 -42.96 14.13
C SER A 418 10.73 -43.72 13.48
N CYS A 419 11.82 -43.03 13.13
CA CYS A 419 13.19 -43.55 13.32
C CYS A 419 14.27 -42.45 13.29
N ARG A 420 15.54 -42.84 13.49
CA ARG A 420 16.66 -41.99 13.91
C ARG A 420 17.64 -41.57 12.78
N GLN A 421 18.08 -40.31 12.87
CA GLN A 421 19.47 -39.83 12.91
C GLN A 421 20.61 -40.66 12.26
N LEU A 422 21.42 -39.98 11.43
CA LEU A 422 22.87 -40.23 11.28
C LEU A 422 23.61 -38.94 10.87
N ARG A 423 24.89 -38.80 11.25
CA ARG A 423 25.78 -37.67 10.93
C ARG A 423 26.93 -38.16 10.04
N ILE A 424 27.35 -37.37 9.06
CA ILE A 424 28.75 -37.28 8.60
C ILE A 424 29.06 -35.79 8.35
N SER A 425 30.30 -35.37 8.56
CA SER A 425 30.85 -34.04 8.26
C SER A 425 32.23 -34.21 7.63
N LEU A 426 32.66 -33.25 6.79
CA LEU A 426 34.07 -33.01 6.46
C LEU A 426 34.25 -31.57 5.94
N HIS A 427 35.49 -31.07 5.96
CA HIS A 427 35.83 -29.65 5.72
C HIS A 427 36.31 -29.36 4.28
N GLY A 428 36.31 -28.06 3.94
CA GLY A 428 37.05 -27.44 2.83
C GLY A 428 37.22 -25.95 3.15
N VAL A 429 38.41 -25.39 2.94
CA VAL A 429 38.85 -24.09 3.53
C VAL A 429 38.88 -22.97 2.48
N GLU A 430 38.82 -21.72 2.96
CA GLU A 430 38.78 -20.46 2.20
C GLU A 430 40.15 -20.05 1.63
N ASN A 431 40.16 -19.22 0.58
CA ASN A 431 40.67 -17.84 0.71
C ASN A 431 40.31 -16.92 -0.49
N PRO A 432 40.37 -15.58 -0.34
CA PRO A 432 39.84 -14.61 -1.32
C PRO A 432 40.92 -13.79 -2.06
N MET A 433 40.49 -12.96 -3.02
CA MET A 433 41.23 -11.79 -3.51
C MET A 433 40.25 -10.70 -3.98
N GLY A 434 40.59 -9.42 -3.75
CA GLY A 434 39.83 -8.28 -4.29
C GLY A 434 39.50 -7.14 -3.30
N SER A 435 40.48 -6.58 -2.60
CA SER A 435 40.27 -5.43 -1.69
C SER A 435 41.37 -4.37 -1.82
N GLU A 436 41.11 -3.32 -2.59
CA GLU A 436 41.89 -2.06 -2.55
C GLU A 436 41.04 -0.87 -3.06
N LEU A 437 41.55 0.37 -2.91
CA LEU A 437 40.90 1.68 -3.20
C LEU A 437 40.03 2.35 -2.13
N SER A 438 40.10 1.98 -0.83
CA SER A 438 39.38 2.71 0.24
C SER A 438 40.19 3.78 1.00
N ASN A 439 41.53 3.78 0.93
CA ASN A 439 42.39 4.42 1.95
C ASN A 439 43.23 5.62 1.45
N ARG A 440 42.66 6.56 0.69
CA ARG A 440 43.37 7.81 0.28
C ARG A 440 42.60 9.14 0.41
N PHE A 441 41.47 9.18 1.14
CA PHE A 441 40.69 10.42 1.35
C PHE A 441 40.10 10.60 2.77
N LEU A 442 40.86 10.19 3.81
CA LEU A 442 40.50 10.46 5.22
C LEU A 442 41.36 11.56 5.90
N SER A 443 42.22 12.23 5.12
CA SER A 443 43.09 13.32 5.60
C SER A 443 42.83 14.62 4.82
N ILE A 444 41.79 15.35 5.21
CA ILE A 444 41.68 16.80 4.98
C ILE A 444 41.41 17.41 6.34
N ASN A 445 42.29 18.32 6.78
CA ASN A 445 42.36 18.76 8.17
C ASN A 445 41.14 19.57 8.60
N SER A 446 40.70 19.34 9.83
CA SER A 446 39.75 20.18 10.54
C SER A 446 40.42 21.49 10.99
N SER A 447 40.37 22.52 10.14
CA SER A 447 40.69 23.89 10.54
C SER A 447 39.46 24.58 11.14
N THR A 448 39.01 24.09 12.30
CA THR A 448 37.94 24.71 13.09
C THR A 448 38.47 25.93 13.83
N SER A 449 37.90 27.10 13.56
CA SER A 449 38.08 28.28 14.42
C SER A 449 37.46 28.02 15.80
N SER A 450 38.09 28.55 16.85
CA SER A 450 37.97 28.08 18.24
C SER A 450 36.66 28.44 18.99
N ASN A 451 35.60 28.84 18.28
CA ASN A 451 34.38 29.44 18.87
C ASN A 451 33.07 28.73 18.43
N ASP A 452 33.12 27.50 17.91
CA ASP A 452 31.94 26.77 17.39
C ASP A 452 31.65 25.45 18.17
N THR A 453 31.90 25.42 19.48
CA THR A 453 31.79 24.22 20.35
C THR A 453 30.38 23.66 20.48
N ASP A 454 29.37 24.52 20.29
CA ASP A 454 27.98 24.25 20.69
C ASP A 454 27.09 23.91 19.49
N LYS A 455 27.68 23.88 18.29
CA LYS A 455 27.02 23.47 17.03
C LYS A 455 27.52 22.11 16.59
N ILE A 456 26.61 21.31 16.06
CA ILE A 456 26.89 19.93 15.63
C ILE A 456 26.82 19.88 14.11
N ARG A 457 27.98 19.97 13.45
CA ARG A 457 28.10 19.97 11.99
C ARG A 457 28.24 18.54 11.45
N LEU A 458 27.41 18.19 10.47
CA LEU A 458 27.48 16.93 9.73
C LEU A 458 27.59 17.20 8.21
N PRO A 459 28.77 17.00 7.60
CA PRO A 459 28.94 17.08 6.16
C PRO A 459 28.11 16.01 5.42
N LEU A 460 27.35 16.44 4.41
CA LEU A 460 26.56 15.55 3.55
C LEU A 460 27.35 15.11 2.33
N ARG A 461 27.10 13.86 1.92
CA ARG A 461 27.48 13.30 0.62
C ARG A 461 26.28 13.30 -0.32
N ASN A 462 26.55 13.23 -1.63
CA ASN A 462 25.55 13.35 -2.70
C ASN A 462 25.71 12.24 -3.75
N ARG A 463 24.60 11.62 -4.16
CA ARG A 463 24.49 10.86 -5.42
C ARG A 463 23.55 11.60 -6.38
N ASN A 464 24.11 12.06 -7.49
CA ASN A 464 23.39 12.57 -8.68
C ASN A 464 22.35 13.68 -8.42
N ASN A 465 22.53 14.48 -7.36
CA ASN A 465 21.59 15.50 -6.87
C ASN A 465 20.19 14.94 -6.57
N ILE A 466 20.06 13.66 -6.20
CA ILE A 466 18.81 12.95 -5.87
C ILE A 466 18.86 12.14 -4.55
N GLU A 467 20.01 12.09 -3.89
CA GLU A 467 20.21 11.39 -2.61
C GLU A 467 21.29 12.12 -1.82
N TYR A 468 20.91 12.66 -0.67
CA TYR A 468 21.81 13.34 0.27
C TYR A 468 21.87 12.54 1.57
N PHE A 469 23.09 12.26 2.03
CA PHE A 469 23.30 11.36 3.18
C PHE A 469 24.52 11.75 4.02
N GLY A 470 24.38 11.67 5.33
CA GLY A 470 25.47 11.84 6.29
C GLY A 470 26.19 10.52 6.60
N ILE A 471 27.24 10.61 7.42
CA ILE A 471 27.88 9.44 8.04
C ILE A 471 27.81 9.60 9.56
N VAL A 472 27.17 8.64 10.22
CA VAL A 472 27.01 8.58 11.68
C VAL A 472 27.60 7.27 12.21
N SER A 473 27.56 7.05 13.52
CA SER A 473 27.74 5.71 14.07
C SER A 473 26.81 5.40 15.23
N MET A 474 26.54 4.12 15.48
CA MET A 474 25.71 3.64 16.58
C MET A 474 26.54 2.71 17.48
N GLY A 475 26.37 2.83 18.78
CA GLY A 475 26.91 1.91 19.78
C GLY A 475 28.36 2.15 20.22
N THR A 476 28.82 1.30 21.14
CA THR A 476 30.14 1.37 21.77
C THR A 476 30.78 -0.03 21.78
N PRO A 477 31.84 -0.32 20.99
CA PRO A 477 32.48 0.55 20.01
C PRO A 477 31.60 0.96 18.83
N LYS A 478 31.98 2.08 18.20
CA LYS A 478 31.19 2.81 17.21
C LYS A 478 31.04 2.04 15.89
N GLN A 479 29.81 1.70 15.51
CA GLN A 479 29.49 1.03 14.25
C GLN A 479 29.04 2.06 13.21
N MET A 480 29.77 2.20 12.10
CA MET A 480 29.65 3.34 11.15
C MET A 480 28.59 3.13 10.05
N PHE A 481 27.65 4.05 9.89
CA PHE A 481 26.55 4.00 8.89
C PHE A 481 26.51 5.22 7.97
N LYS A 482 26.11 5.00 6.71
CA LYS A 482 25.60 6.04 5.81
C LYS A 482 24.11 6.22 6.13
N VAL A 483 23.63 7.43 6.37
CA VAL A 483 22.22 7.66 6.72
C VAL A 483 21.61 8.81 5.94
N MET A 484 20.37 8.64 5.49
CA MET A 484 19.53 9.75 5.04
C MET A 484 19.03 10.52 6.28
N LEU A 485 19.05 11.84 6.19
CA LEU A 485 18.62 12.76 7.23
C LEU A 485 17.24 13.27 6.79
N ASP A 486 16.17 12.83 7.44
CA ASP A 486 14.81 12.84 6.86
C ASP A 486 13.84 13.72 7.68
N THR A 487 13.46 14.89 7.18
CA THR A 487 12.43 15.75 7.81
C THR A 487 10.99 15.31 7.52
N GLY A 488 10.77 14.33 6.63
CA GLY A 488 9.50 13.69 6.35
C GLY A 488 9.11 12.58 7.33
N SER A 489 10.02 12.11 8.20
CA SER A 489 9.74 11.14 9.26
C SER A 489 10.44 11.46 10.59
N SER A 490 9.89 10.95 11.71
CA SER A 490 10.42 11.22 13.06
C SER A 490 11.24 10.07 13.65
N ASN A 491 11.22 8.90 13.01
CA ASN A 491 11.72 7.65 13.57
C ASN A 491 13.06 7.23 12.93
N THR A 492 14.10 7.12 13.74
CA THR A 492 15.43 6.63 13.29
C THR A 492 15.41 5.10 13.15
N TRP A 493 16.00 4.56 12.08
CA TRP A 493 16.20 3.11 11.93
C TRP A 493 17.47 2.76 11.14
N LEU A 494 18.03 1.59 11.45
CA LEU A 494 19.22 1.02 10.81
C LEU A 494 18.97 -0.47 10.48
N PRO A 495 19.57 -1.03 9.41
CA PRO A 495 19.51 -2.46 9.13
C PRO A 495 20.11 -3.28 10.29
N SER A 496 19.46 -4.34 10.75
CA SER A 496 19.98 -5.19 11.84
C SER A 496 20.93 -6.27 11.33
N SER A 497 21.96 -6.63 12.12
CA SER A 497 22.81 -7.80 11.86
C SER A 497 21.99 -9.10 11.78
N ASN A 498 20.89 -9.14 12.52
CA ASN A 498 19.96 -10.25 12.63
C ASN A 498 18.99 -10.39 11.44
N CYS A 499 18.97 -9.43 10.51
CA CYS A 499 18.06 -9.47 9.36
C CYS A 499 18.34 -10.67 8.44
N ALA A 500 17.30 -11.15 7.76
CA ALA A 500 17.40 -12.38 6.98
C ALA A 500 18.38 -12.24 5.80
N ARG A 501 19.21 -13.27 5.56
CA ARG A 501 20.12 -13.35 4.39
C ARG A 501 19.42 -13.27 3.03
N SER A 502 18.09 -13.41 3.00
CA SER A 502 17.22 -13.25 1.84
C SER A 502 16.79 -11.80 1.57
N ASN A 503 16.87 -10.90 2.54
CA ASN A 503 16.51 -9.49 2.34
C ASN A 503 17.73 -8.75 1.78
N TRP A 504 17.78 -8.57 0.46
CA TRP A 504 18.96 -8.05 -0.24
C TRP A 504 19.27 -6.60 0.14
N ALA A 505 18.26 -5.74 0.22
CA ALA A 505 18.32 -4.40 0.79
C ALA A 505 19.09 -4.37 2.12
N CYS A 506 18.77 -5.25 3.08
CA CYS A 506 19.51 -5.33 4.33
C CYS A 506 20.92 -5.92 4.17
N GLN A 507 21.12 -6.95 3.34
CA GLN A 507 22.43 -7.59 3.20
C GLN A 507 23.46 -6.72 2.48
N ASN A 508 23.04 -5.93 1.48
CA ASN A 508 23.86 -5.02 0.69
C ASN A 508 24.30 -3.77 1.48
N HIS A 509 23.57 -3.44 2.53
CA HIS A 509 23.85 -2.31 3.41
C HIS A 509 24.61 -2.71 4.68
N ARG A 510 25.21 -1.71 5.33
CA ARG A 510 25.83 -1.89 6.64
C ARG A 510 24.76 -2.18 7.67
N ARG A 511 25.08 -3.07 8.61
CA ARG A 511 24.14 -3.58 9.61
C ARG A 511 24.65 -3.33 11.02
N TYR A 512 23.74 -2.87 11.88
CA TYR A 512 23.95 -2.67 13.30
C TYR A 512 23.86 -4.01 14.03
N ASP A 513 24.89 -4.30 14.80
CA ASP A 513 25.02 -5.52 15.57
C ASP A 513 24.94 -5.20 17.06
N SER A 514 23.76 -5.39 17.65
CA SER A 514 23.50 -5.19 19.08
C SER A 514 24.42 -6.03 19.97
N SER A 515 24.90 -7.18 19.49
CA SER A 515 25.85 -8.03 20.24
C SER A 515 27.25 -7.41 20.39
N ARG A 516 27.57 -6.38 19.59
CA ARG A 516 28.86 -5.71 19.55
C ARG A 516 28.86 -4.32 20.21
N SER A 517 27.79 -3.95 20.88
CA SER A 517 27.67 -2.65 21.57
C SER A 517 27.43 -2.83 23.07
N SER A 518 28.35 -2.34 23.90
CA SER A 518 28.22 -2.34 25.36
C SER A 518 27.23 -1.29 25.88
N SER A 519 26.84 -0.32 25.05
CA SER A 519 25.81 0.69 25.33
C SER A 519 24.42 0.31 24.80
N HIS A 520 24.27 -0.86 24.16
CA HIS A 520 22.98 -1.40 23.73
C HIS A 520 22.09 -1.77 24.92
N VAL A 521 20.85 -1.26 24.90
CA VAL A 521 19.74 -1.66 25.75
C VAL A 521 18.61 -2.17 24.87
N LYS A 522 18.19 -3.41 25.11
CA LYS A 522 17.09 -4.04 24.38
C LYS A 522 15.75 -3.43 24.79
N ASP A 523 15.01 -2.92 23.80
CA ASP A 523 13.61 -2.51 23.95
C ASP A 523 12.67 -3.64 23.47
N GLY A 524 12.83 -4.07 22.22
CA GLY A 524 12.17 -5.25 21.65
C GLY A 524 10.71 -5.07 21.22
N ARG A 525 10.13 -3.87 21.30
CA ARG A 525 8.80 -3.59 20.72
C ARG A 525 8.86 -3.68 19.19
N ASN A 526 7.93 -4.38 18.55
CA ASN A 526 7.91 -4.48 17.08
C ASN A 526 7.45 -3.16 16.43
N PHE A 527 7.96 -2.86 15.23
CA PHE A 527 7.50 -1.73 14.42
C PHE A 527 7.29 -2.12 12.95
N THR A 528 6.42 -1.37 12.28
CA THR A 528 6.32 -1.29 10.82
C THR A 528 6.19 0.19 10.43
N LEU A 529 7.07 0.68 9.54
CA LEU A 529 6.96 1.99 8.91
C LEU A 529 6.49 1.83 7.47
N TYR A 530 5.57 2.69 7.04
CA TYR A 530 5.02 2.72 5.68
C TYR A 530 5.40 4.01 4.97
N TYR A 531 6.41 3.93 4.12
CA TYR A 531 6.82 4.99 3.22
C TYR A 531 6.01 4.92 1.92
N GLY A 532 5.88 6.03 1.19
CA GLY A 532 5.23 6.02 -0.12
C GLY A 532 5.94 5.17 -1.19
N ALA A 533 7.24 4.88 -1.00
CA ALA A 533 8.03 4.02 -1.89
C ALA A 533 8.17 2.54 -1.42
N GLY A 534 7.77 2.19 -0.19
CA GLY A 534 7.98 0.86 0.37
C GLY A 534 7.73 0.78 1.88
N SER A 535 8.11 -0.32 2.54
CA SER A 535 7.95 -0.45 4.00
C SER A 535 9.16 -1.06 4.69
N VAL A 536 9.30 -0.76 5.98
CA VAL A 536 10.41 -1.25 6.83
C VAL A 536 9.81 -1.87 8.08
N ILE A 537 10.22 -3.11 8.40
CA ILE A 537 9.70 -3.91 9.51
C ILE A 537 10.86 -4.32 10.40
N GLY A 538 10.67 -4.24 11.71
CA GLY A 538 11.72 -4.58 12.68
C GLY A 538 11.24 -4.55 14.13
N TYR A 539 12.20 -4.39 15.05
CA TYR A 539 11.93 -4.11 16.45
C TYR A 539 12.76 -2.92 16.93
N LEU A 540 12.32 -2.29 18.01
CA LEU A 540 13.02 -1.17 18.62
C LEU A 540 14.20 -1.67 19.45
N SER A 541 15.27 -0.90 19.43
CA SER A 541 16.46 -1.03 20.26
C SER A 541 16.84 0.36 20.77
N LYS A 542 17.63 0.42 21.84
CA LYS A 542 18.08 1.67 22.44
C LYS A 542 19.60 1.64 22.53
N ASP A 543 20.30 2.67 22.05
CA ASP A 543 21.77 2.72 22.07
C ASP A 543 22.26 4.18 21.98
N THR A 544 23.57 4.40 21.89
CA THR A 544 24.21 5.70 21.73
C THR A 544 24.46 6.00 20.26
N LEU A 545 23.83 7.05 19.73
CA LEU A 545 24.11 7.57 18.39
C LEU A 545 25.25 8.60 18.47
N HIS A 546 26.23 8.47 17.59
CA HIS A 546 27.35 9.41 17.46
C HIS A 546 27.15 10.24 16.20
N PHE A 547 26.94 11.54 16.36
CA PHE A 547 26.49 12.45 15.31
C PHE A 547 27.35 13.73 15.34
N GLY A 548 27.97 14.08 14.21
CA GLY A 548 28.78 15.31 14.07
C GLY A 548 29.88 15.50 15.14
N GLY A 549 30.40 14.41 15.71
CA GLY A 549 31.41 14.42 16.78
C GLY A 549 30.87 14.43 18.21
N LYS A 550 29.57 14.67 18.42
CA LYS A 550 28.91 14.52 19.74
C LYS A 550 28.35 13.11 19.91
N GLU A 551 28.11 12.72 21.17
CA GLU A 551 27.45 11.46 21.53
C GLU A 551 26.04 11.77 22.07
N LEU A 552 25.04 11.11 21.52
CA LEU A 552 23.63 11.15 21.91
C LEU A 552 23.27 9.79 22.52
N PRO A 553 23.51 9.57 23.83
CA PRO A 553 23.11 8.35 24.51
C PRO A 553 21.59 8.23 24.56
N ASN A 554 21.12 7.00 24.83
CA ASN A 554 19.71 6.68 25.07
C ASN A 554 18.73 6.81 23.88
N LEU A 555 19.20 6.98 22.65
CA LEU A 555 18.32 7.06 21.48
C LEU A 555 17.60 5.72 21.24
N ILE A 556 16.26 5.77 21.14
CA ILE A 556 15.44 4.65 20.69
C ILE A 556 15.35 4.70 19.16
N PHE A 557 15.67 3.58 18.51
CA PHE A 557 15.69 3.45 17.06
C PHE A 557 15.21 2.06 16.62
N GLY A 558 14.84 1.93 15.35
CA GLY A 558 14.44 0.65 14.76
C GLY A 558 15.62 -0.17 14.27
N GLU A 559 15.78 -1.40 14.78
CA GLU A 559 16.54 -2.46 14.14
C GLU A 559 15.70 -3.08 13.01
N ALA A 560 15.91 -2.62 11.78
CA ALA A 560 15.20 -3.07 10.59
C ALA A 560 15.62 -4.50 10.22
N MET A 561 14.65 -5.42 10.32
CA MET A 561 14.81 -6.84 10.02
C MET A 561 14.39 -7.20 8.59
N PHE A 562 13.58 -6.34 7.96
CA PHE A 562 13.14 -6.47 6.58
C PHE A 562 12.77 -5.10 5.97
N GLN A 563 13.38 -4.75 4.84
CA GLN A 563 13.00 -3.64 3.96
C GLN A 563 12.29 -4.21 2.73
N TYR A 564 11.15 -3.63 2.32
CA TYR A 564 10.28 -4.15 1.27
C TYR A 564 10.11 -3.14 0.13
N GLN A 565 10.11 -3.64 -1.13
CA GLN A 565 10.26 -2.95 -2.42
C GLN A 565 11.71 -2.70 -2.89
N GLU A 566 11.92 -2.81 -4.21
CA GLU A 566 13.22 -2.70 -4.90
C GLU A 566 13.95 -1.37 -4.64
N VAL A 567 13.24 -0.31 -4.21
CA VAL A 567 13.85 0.98 -3.88
C VAL A 567 14.98 0.82 -2.86
N PHE A 568 14.79 -0.01 -1.82
CA PHE A 568 15.78 -0.24 -0.78
C PHE A 568 16.94 -1.17 -1.21
N ASP A 569 16.80 -1.91 -2.33
CA ASP A 569 17.92 -2.61 -2.95
C ASP A 569 18.86 -1.64 -3.72
N SER A 570 18.37 -0.42 -4.04
CA SER A 570 18.99 0.49 -5.01
C SER A 570 19.62 1.77 -4.43
N VAL A 571 19.19 2.20 -3.23
CA VAL A 571 19.75 3.36 -2.50
C VAL A 571 21.21 3.12 -2.10
N ILE A 572 21.93 4.16 -1.69
CA ILE A 572 23.28 4.04 -1.12
C ILE A 572 23.40 4.36 0.37
N PHE A 573 22.38 4.90 1.02
CA PHE A 573 22.36 5.05 2.48
C PHE A 573 21.89 3.74 3.13
N ASP A 574 22.47 3.38 4.28
CA ASP A 574 22.14 2.15 4.99
C ASP A 574 20.80 2.26 5.73
N GLY A 575 20.50 3.42 6.32
CA GLY A 575 19.26 3.68 7.06
C GLY A 575 18.91 5.16 7.17
N ILE A 576 18.03 5.50 8.09
CA ILE A 576 17.43 6.84 8.22
C ILE A 576 17.59 7.37 9.65
N VAL A 577 17.96 8.64 9.79
CA VAL A 577 17.78 9.44 11.02
C VAL A 577 16.61 10.39 10.79
N GLY A 578 15.53 10.20 11.54
CA GLY A 578 14.34 11.05 11.46
C GLY A 578 14.57 12.40 12.13
N LEU A 579 14.24 13.47 11.41
CA LEU A 579 14.32 14.87 11.84
C LEU A 579 12.93 15.52 11.96
N GLY A 580 11.85 14.75 11.81
CA GLY A 580 10.48 15.14 12.10
C GLY A 580 10.19 15.33 13.59
N LEU A 581 9.07 15.99 13.89
CA LEU A 581 8.64 16.38 15.23
C LEU A 581 7.88 15.25 15.95
N GLY A 582 8.16 15.06 17.25
CA GLY A 582 7.81 13.84 17.99
C GLY A 582 6.35 13.43 18.14
N GLU A 583 5.36 14.21 17.68
CA GLU A 583 3.95 13.75 17.63
C GLU A 583 3.76 12.50 16.76
N ARG A 584 4.69 12.22 15.83
CA ARG A 584 4.69 11.04 14.95
C ARG A 584 5.67 9.93 15.36
N ALA A 585 6.50 10.16 16.37
CA ALA A 585 7.43 9.16 16.88
C ALA A 585 6.68 7.93 17.46
N TRP A 586 7.37 6.79 17.58
CA TRP A 586 6.78 5.62 18.24
C TRP A 586 6.32 5.96 19.66
N ALA A 587 5.13 5.51 20.06
CA ALA A 587 4.60 5.76 21.40
C ALA A 587 5.59 5.32 22.48
N ASN A 588 5.82 6.14 23.50
CA ASN A 588 6.87 5.94 24.52
C ASN A 588 8.27 5.81 23.87
N SER A 589 8.63 6.77 23.03
CA SER A 589 10.01 7.03 22.61
C SER A 589 10.20 8.54 22.44
N THR A 590 11.43 9.02 22.64
CA THR A 590 11.85 10.38 22.26
C THR A 590 12.63 10.25 20.95
N PRO A 591 12.24 10.95 19.86
CA PRO A 591 12.96 10.91 18.59
C PRO A 591 14.30 11.65 18.68
N PHE A 592 15.11 11.56 17.62
CA PHE A 592 16.46 12.12 17.58
C PHE A 592 16.52 13.62 17.94
N LEU A 593 15.68 14.45 17.32
CA LEU A 593 15.72 15.90 17.51
C LEU A 593 15.32 16.27 18.94
N ASP A 594 14.14 15.83 19.38
CA ASP A 594 13.61 16.09 20.72
C ASP A 594 14.62 15.63 21.80
N LEU A 595 15.22 14.45 21.65
CA LEU A 595 16.17 13.88 22.62
C LEU A 595 17.49 14.68 22.71
N LEU A 596 17.95 15.23 21.59
CA LEU A 596 19.17 16.04 21.51
C LEU A 596 18.96 17.39 22.22
N CYS A 597 17.75 17.95 22.13
CA CYS A 597 17.34 19.15 22.84
C CYS A 597 17.03 18.88 24.33
N GLU A 598 16.37 17.77 24.68
CA GLU A 598 16.13 17.32 26.07
C GLU A 598 17.44 17.07 26.85
N GLN A 599 18.50 16.65 26.16
CA GLN A 599 19.83 16.45 26.76
C GLN A 599 20.72 17.71 26.74
N HIS A 600 20.20 18.86 26.31
CA HIS A 600 20.92 20.14 26.21
C HIS A 600 22.27 20.04 25.45
N LEU A 601 22.33 19.19 24.40
CA LEU A 601 23.53 19.02 23.58
C LEU A 601 23.75 20.17 22.56
N VAL A 602 22.78 21.08 22.47
CA VAL A 602 22.79 22.35 21.75
C VAL A 602 22.01 23.40 22.56
N GLU A 603 22.35 24.68 22.39
CA GLU A 603 21.68 25.81 23.06
C GLU A 603 20.25 26.04 22.53
N GLU A 604 20.08 26.11 21.21
CA GLU A 604 18.79 26.25 20.55
C GLU A 604 18.34 24.94 19.89
N CYS A 605 17.06 24.57 20.02
CA CYS A 605 16.46 23.42 19.32
C CYS A 605 16.15 23.77 17.84
N VAL A 606 17.20 24.16 17.13
CA VAL A 606 17.21 24.63 15.74
C VAL A 606 18.22 23.80 14.96
N PHE A 607 17.89 23.43 13.73
CA PHE A 607 18.88 22.93 12.78
C PHE A 607 18.73 23.59 11.41
N SER A 608 19.78 23.51 10.61
CA SER A 608 19.83 24.11 9.28
C SER A 608 20.43 23.15 8.25
N VAL A 609 19.99 23.30 7.00
CA VAL A 609 20.30 22.39 5.89
C VAL A 609 20.74 23.18 4.66
N TYR A 610 21.90 22.82 4.12
CA TYR A 610 22.43 23.28 2.84
C TYR A 610 22.65 22.08 1.93
N LEU A 611 21.83 21.92 0.88
CA LEU A 611 22.00 20.86 -0.14
C LEU A 611 22.74 21.41 -1.36
N ARG A 612 23.97 20.95 -1.56
CA ARG A 612 24.88 21.41 -2.61
C ARG A 612 24.61 20.70 -3.94
N ARG A 613 24.25 21.48 -4.96
CA ARG A 613 23.82 20.98 -6.29
C ARG A 613 24.90 21.11 -7.37
N VAL A 614 25.97 20.32 -7.27
CA VAL A 614 27.01 20.24 -8.32
C VAL A 614 26.99 18.84 -8.94
N PRO A 615 26.58 18.69 -10.23
CA PRO A 615 26.58 17.40 -10.92
C PRO A 615 27.91 16.65 -10.82
N GLY A 616 27.86 15.33 -10.66
CA GLY A 616 29.03 14.47 -10.48
C GLY A 616 29.78 14.63 -9.15
N SER A 617 29.48 15.64 -8.33
CA SER A 617 30.23 15.94 -7.11
C SER A 617 29.69 15.20 -5.89
N LEU A 618 30.53 14.36 -5.27
CA LEU A 618 30.20 13.62 -4.05
C LEU A 618 30.01 14.52 -2.81
N ARG A 619 30.43 15.80 -2.84
CA ARG A 619 30.17 16.78 -1.77
C ARG A 619 28.73 17.30 -1.88
N GLY A 620 27.87 16.88 -0.95
CA GLY A 620 26.44 17.17 -0.92
C GLY A 620 26.00 18.35 -0.07
N GLY A 621 26.92 19.01 0.65
CA GLY A 621 26.62 20.16 1.51
C GLY A 621 26.77 19.80 2.99
N GLU A 622 25.92 20.34 3.86
CA GLU A 622 25.99 20.13 5.31
C GLU A 622 24.65 20.30 6.02
N ILE A 623 24.54 19.66 7.19
CA ILE A 623 23.49 19.90 8.19
C ILE A 623 24.17 20.37 9.47
N ILE A 624 23.57 21.34 10.16
CA ILE A 624 24.08 21.90 11.41
C ILE A 624 22.95 21.88 12.43
N ILE A 625 23.14 21.17 13.54
CA ILE A 625 22.25 21.24 14.72
C ILE A 625 22.80 22.31 15.67
N GLY A 626 21.93 23.07 16.35
CA GLY A 626 22.33 24.15 17.26
C GLY A 626 22.72 25.45 16.55
N GLY A 627 22.37 25.63 15.27
CA GLY A 627 22.57 26.93 14.63
C GLY A 627 22.55 26.98 13.10
N ILE A 628 23.06 28.11 12.61
CA ILE A 628 22.87 28.65 11.27
C ILE A 628 24.22 29.15 10.73
N ASP A 629 24.56 28.77 9.50
CA ASP A 629 25.78 29.22 8.81
C ASP A 629 25.48 30.33 7.81
N LYS A 630 25.89 31.55 8.16
CA LYS A 630 25.66 32.78 7.38
C LYS A 630 26.48 32.84 6.07
N SER A 631 27.44 31.93 5.84
CA SER A 631 28.15 31.83 4.56
C SER A 631 27.37 31.06 3.50
N ARG A 632 26.36 30.26 3.89
CA ARG A 632 25.60 29.37 3.00
C ARG A 632 24.37 30.00 2.35
N PHE A 633 24.06 31.26 2.69
CA PHE A 633 22.93 31.97 2.12
C PHE A 633 23.18 33.47 1.95
N SER A 634 22.34 34.12 1.14
CA SER A 634 22.35 35.56 0.92
C SER A 634 21.03 36.24 1.27
N GLY A 635 21.13 37.48 1.75
CA GLY A 635 20.01 38.23 2.32
C GLY A 635 19.56 37.70 3.68
N SER A 636 18.35 38.10 4.11
CA SER A 636 17.75 37.65 5.35
C SER A 636 16.93 36.35 5.19
N ILE A 637 16.95 35.53 6.25
CA ILE A 637 16.07 34.37 6.42
C ILE A 637 14.63 34.86 6.61
N HIS A 638 13.71 34.29 5.84
CA HIS A 638 12.27 34.53 5.94
C HIS A 638 11.61 33.41 6.73
N TYR A 639 11.15 33.70 7.93
CA TYR A 639 10.49 32.70 8.79
C TYR A 639 9.00 32.57 8.51
N VAL A 640 8.51 31.34 8.61
CA VAL A 640 7.13 30.93 8.32
C VAL A 640 6.66 30.00 9.45
N PRO A 641 5.55 30.30 10.16
CA PRO A 641 5.07 29.45 11.24
C PRO A 641 4.53 28.11 10.72
N LEU A 642 4.65 27.07 11.54
CA LEU A 642 4.08 25.75 11.25
C LEU A 642 2.56 25.75 11.43
N THR A 643 1.86 24.99 10.58
CA THR A 643 0.40 24.81 10.62
C THR A 643 -0.03 23.49 11.26
N GLU A 644 0.90 22.57 11.50
CA GLU A 644 0.66 21.25 12.12
C GLU A 644 1.94 20.77 12.81
N TYR A 645 1.94 20.64 14.14
CA TYR A 645 3.16 20.36 14.92
C TYR A 645 3.74 18.94 14.74
N GLY A 646 3.04 18.04 14.04
CA GLY A 646 3.56 16.73 13.64
C GLY A 646 4.37 16.72 12.35
N TYR A 647 4.61 17.86 11.68
CA TYR A 647 5.40 17.94 10.45
C TYR A 647 6.09 19.30 10.34
N TRP A 648 7.11 19.41 9.50
CA TRP A 648 7.65 20.70 9.02
C TRP A 648 6.74 21.33 7.96
N LYS A 649 5.46 21.48 8.33
CA LYS A 649 4.32 21.87 7.49
C LYS A 649 3.89 23.31 7.69
N PHE A 650 3.70 24.03 6.61
CA PHE A 650 3.30 25.45 6.58
C PHE A 650 2.32 25.72 5.42
N GLU A 651 1.85 26.96 5.24
CA GLU A 651 0.95 27.34 4.14
C GLU A 651 1.66 28.09 3.00
N MET A 652 1.36 27.71 1.77
CA MET A 652 1.66 28.47 0.56
C MET A 652 0.40 29.21 0.09
N THR A 653 0.39 30.54 0.25
CA THR A 653 -0.76 31.40 -0.07
C THR A 653 -1.18 31.30 -1.54
N LYS A 654 -0.22 31.13 -2.46
CA LYS A 654 -0.47 30.97 -3.90
C LYS A 654 0.67 30.21 -4.57
N VAL A 655 0.35 29.35 -5.54
CA VAL A 655 1.33 28.79 -6.50
C VAL A 655 0.93 29.16 -7.92
N SER A 656 1.89 29.55 -8.76
CA SER A 656 1.64 29.99 -10.14
C SER A 656 2.82 29.75 -11.07
N VAL A 657 2.56 29.63 -12.37
CA VAL A 657 3.56 29.40 -13.41
C VAL A 657 3.23 30.26 -14.64
N GLY A 658 4.12 31.18 -15.02
CA GLY A 658 3.78 32.24 -15.96
C GLY A 658 2.57 33.06 -15.48
N LEU A 659 1.47 33.04 -16.25
CA LEU A 659 0.17 33.62 -15.88
C LEU A 659 -0.77 32.61 -15.19
N GLU A 660 -0.51 31.31 -15.31
CA GLU A 660 -1.39 30.24 -14.83
C GLU A 660 -1.33 30.11 -13.30
N LYS A 661 -2.48 29.78 -12.71
CA LYS A 661 -2.68 29.68 -11.26
C LYS A 661 -2.83 28.21 -10.88
N ILE A 662 -1.84 27.66 -10.18
CA ILE A 662 -1.81 26.24 -9.82
C ILE A 662 -2.61 25.99 -8.54
N ASP A 663 -2.36 26.79 -7.49
CA ASP A 663 -2.99 26.62 -6.16
C ASP A 663 -3.21 27.96 -5.43
N VAL A 664 -4.07 27.91 -4.41
CA VAL A 664 -4.36 28.97 -3.42
C VAL A 664 -4.49 28.32 -2.05
N GLY A 665 -3.85 28.88 -1.02
CA GLY A 665 -4.00 28.44 0.37
C GLY A 665 -3.75 26.94 0.55
N VAL A 666 -2.65 26.44 0.00
CA VAL A 666 -2.32 25.01 0.02
C VAL A 666 -1.17 24.76 1.01
N SER A 667 -1.28 23.71 1.83
CA SER A 667 -0.16 23.35 2.71
C SER A 667 1.01 22.74 1.94
N ALA A 668 2.22 22.90 2.47
CA ALA A 668 3.42 22.22 2.02
C ALA A 668 4.24 21.71 3.22
N ILE A 669 5.03 20.65 3.04
CA ILE A 669 6.11 20.26 3.96
C ILE A 669 7.48 20.46 3.31
N LEU A 670 8.51 20.75 4.11
CA LEU A 670 9.92 20.75 3.68
C LEU A 670 10.56 19.42 4.08
N ASP A 671 11.02 18.65 3.08
CA ASP A 671 11.31 17.23 3.25
C ASP A 671 12.65 16.81 2.62
N THR A 672 13.67 16.62 3.46
CA THR A 672 15.00 16.14 3.05
C THR A 672 15.06 14.65 2.72
N GLY A 673 14.00 13.87 3.01
CA GLY A 673 13.86 12.47 2.61
C GLY A 673 13.32 12.28 1.17
N THR A 674 12.81 13.35 0.56
CA THR A 674 12.21 13.34 -0.78
C THR A 674 13.07 14.08 -1.79
N SER A 675 13.39 13.45 -2.92
CA SER A 675 14.26 14.04 -3.94
C SER A 675 13.57 14.71 -5.15
N ASN A 676 12.25 14.84 -5.15
CA ASN A 676 11.48 15.62 -6.14
C ASN A 676 10.62 16.69 -5.46
N ILE A 677 9.94 17.56 -6.20
CA ILE A 677 8.75 18.24 -5.67
C ILE A 677 7.54 17.37 -5.96
N LEU A 678 6.77 17.05 -4.92
CA LEU A 678 5.55 16.26 -5.02
C LEU A 678 4.36 17.17 -4.76
N MET A 679 3.28 16.99 -5.50
CA MET A 679 2.09 17.84 -5.39
C MET A 679 0.79 17.07 -5.62
N PRO A 680 -0.36 17.56 -5.13
CA PRO A 680 -1.66 16.95 -5.39
C PRO A 680 -1.88 16.71 -6.89
N GLU A 681 -2.57 15.62 -7.26
CA GLU A 681 -2.77 15.26 -8.68
C GLU A 681 -3.33 16.42 -9.53
N GLN A 682 -4.21 17.26 -8.98
CA GLN A 682 -4.77 18.41 -9.69
C GLN A 682 -3.73 19.50 -9.96
N SER A 683 -2.91 19.83 -8.96
CA SER A 683 -1.80 20.79 -9.09
C SER A 683 -0.79 20.34 -10.14
N TYR A 684 -0.51 19.03 -10.17
CA TYR A 684 0.33 18.38 -11.17
C TYR A 684 -0.29 18.42 -12.57
N ASP A 685 -1.57 18.06 -12.71
CA ASP A 685 -2.29 18.09 -13.98
C ASP A 685 -2.28 19.53 -14.60
N ILE A 686 -2.36 20.58 -13.77
CA ILE A 686 -2.24 21.99 -14.21
C ILE A 686 -0.80 22.33 -14.63
N LEU A 687 0.20 22.02 -13.79
CA LEU A 687 1.61 22.35 -14.07
C LEU A 687 2.14 21.61 -15.30
N HIS A 688 1.84 20.31 -15.44
CA HIS A 688 2.24 19.49 -16.59
C HIS A 688 1.72 20.09 -17.91
N LYS A 689 0.46 20.54 -17.93
CA LYS A 689 -0.12 21.27 -19.07
C LYS A 689 0.59 22.60 -19.34
N ALA A 690 0.85 23.39 -18.30
CA ALA A 690 1.48 24.71 -18.44
C ALA A 690 2.93 24.64 -18.94
N LEU A 691 3.67 23.59 -18.58
CA LEU A 691 5.01 23.28 -19.09
C LEU A 691 5.00 22.65 -20.49
N LYS A 692 3.82 22.44 -21.11
CA LYS A 692 3.63 21.67 -22.36
C LYS A 692 4.26 20.28 -22.32
N ALA A 693 4.34 19.68 -21.12
CA ALA A 693 5.02 18.41 -20.92
C ALA A 693 4.22 17.24 -21.52
N THR A 694 4.92 16.14 -21.79
CA THR A 694 4.33 14.87 -22.20
C THR A 694 4.68 13.78 -21.18
N THR A 695 3.79 12.81 -20.96
CA THR A 695 4.06 11.68 -20.04
C THR A 695 4.29 10.40 -20.83
N ASP A 696 5.43 9.75 -20.63
CA ASP A 696 5.67 8.37 -21.08
C ASP A 696 6.51 7.59 -20.05
N TYR A 697 6.31 6.27 -19.97
CA TYR A 697 6.91 5.37 -18.96
C TYR A 697 6.82 5.83 -17.48
N GLY A 698 5.95 6.78 -17.15
CA GLY A 698 5.81 7.39 -15.83
C GLY A 698 6.67 8.65 -15.60
N LEU A 699 7.49 9.05 -16.59
CA LEU A 699 8.28 10.27 -16.58
C LEU A 699 7.57 11.40 -17.34
N SER A 700 7.77 12.65 -16.89
CA SER A 700 7.30 13.86 -17.57
C SER A 700 8.42 14.47 -18.40
N PHE A 701 8.33 14.39 -19.72
CA PHE A 701 9.29 14.96 -20.67
C PHE A 701 8.93 16.41 -21.02
N VAL A 702 9.96 17.23 -21.22
CA VAL A 702 9.89 18.65 -21.65
C VAL A 702 11.02 18.94 -22.65
N THR A 703 10.97 20.11 -23.30
CA THR A 703 12.11 20.60 -24.09
C THR A 703 13.37 20.77 -23.21
N CYS A 704 14.54 20.56 -23.80
CA CYS A 704 15.82 20.89 -23.17
C CYS A 704 16.21 22.37 -23.32
N GLU A 705 15.44 23.16 -24.07
CA GLU A 705 15.61 24.61 -24.21
C GLU A 705 15.12 25.32 -22.94
N LEU A 706 15.97 25.37 -21.91
CA LEU A 706 15.58 25.79 -20.57
C LEU A 706 15.03 27.23 -20.51
N ASP A 707 15.52 28.15 -21.35
CA ASP A 707 15.04 29.53 -21.40
C ASP A 707 13.61 29.68 -21.95
N SER A 708 13.09 28.65 -22.64
CA SER A 708 11.68 28.60 -23.07
C SER A 708 10.70 28.21 -21.94
N LEU A 709 11.22 27.71 -20.82
CA LEU A 709 10.43 27.15 -19.73
C LEU A 709 10.18 28.17 -18.60
N PRO A 710 8.95 28.28 -18.07
CA PRO A 710 8.60 29.32 -17.11
C PRO A 710 9.09 29.01 -15.69
N ASN A 711 9.45 30.08 -14.96
CA ASN A 711 9.66 30.04 -13.52
C ASN A 711 8.35 29.77 -12.77
N ILE A 712 8.38 28.83 -11.82
CA ILE A 712 7.26 28.50 -10.93
C ILE A 712 7.40 29.33 -9.66
N LYS A 713 6.41 30.15 -9.35
CA LYS A 713 6.40 31.09 -8.23
C LYS A 713 5.57 30.55 -7.08
N LEU A 714 6.25 30.24 -5.97
CA LEU A 714 5.66 29.83 -4.70
C LEU A 714 5.56 31.08 -3.80
N LEU A 715 4.36 31.51 -3.43
CA LEU A 715 4.14 32.64 -2.51
C LEU A 715 3.95 32.08 -1.09
N ILE A 716 4.89 32.38 -0.20
CA ILE A 716 4.95 31.83 1.16
C ILE A 716 5.09 33.00 2.14
N ALA A 717 4.10 33.17 3.03
CA ALA A 717 4.03 34.28 4.01
C ALA A 717 4.42 35.64 3.40
N GLY A 718 3.84 35.98 2.23
CA GLY A 718 4.09 37.24 1.51
C GLY A 718 5.35 37.30 0.65
N ARG A 719 6.36 36.44 0.86
CA ARG A 719 7.59 36.41 0.04
C ARG A 719 7.48 35.39 -1.09
N THR A 720 7.97 35.74 -2.29
CA THR A 720 7.95 34.84 -3.46
C THR A 720 9.27 34.08 -3.59
N PHE A 721 9.17 32.76 -3.69
CA PHE A 721 10.27 31.82 -3.89
C PHE A 721 10.15 31.19 -5.30
N PRO A 722 10.86 31.73 -6.31
CA PRO A 722 10.82 31.17 -7.66
C PRO A 722 11.70 29.92 -7.81
N ILE A 723 11.15 28.86 -8.39
CA ILE A 723 11.88 27.69 -8.89
C ILE A 723 12.07 27.88 -10.41
N THR A 724 13.31 27.74 -10.87
CA THR A 724 13.72 27.96 -12.26
C THR A 724 13.90 26.63 -13.00
N PRO A 725 13.86 26.61 -14.35
CA PRO A 725 14.08 25.40 -15.15
C PRO A 725 15.36 24.64 -14.76
N MET A 726 16.45 25.34 -14.45
CA MET A 726 17.72 24.78 -13.95
C MET A 726 17.58 23.94 -12.65
N ASP A 727 16.56 24.17 -11.83
CA ASP A 727 16.36 23.41 -10.58
C ASP A 727 15.49 22.16 -10.78
N TYR A 728 14.48 22.28 -11.66
CA TYR A 728 13.41 21.29 -11.83
C TYR A 728 13.51 20.44 -13.10
N VAL A 729 14.31 20.81 -14.09
CA VAL A 729 14.58 19.95 -15.25
C VAL A 729 15.82 19.10 -14.95
N LYS A 730 15.76 17.82 -15.32
CA LYS A 730 16.89 16.88 -15.28
C LYS A 730 17.12 16.33 -16.69
N GLU A 731 18.36 16.45 -17.15
CA GLU A 731 18.83 15.79 -18.37
C GLU A 731 19.09 14.30 -18.11
N VAL A 732 18.69 13.46 -19.07
CA VAL A 732 18.88 12.01 -19.07
C VAL A 732 19.32 11.58 -20.47
N LEU A 733 20.27 10.66 -20.55
CA LEU A 733 20.65 9.98 -21.79
C LEU A 733 19.91 8.64 -21.87
N LEU A 734 19.33 8.32 -23.02
CA LEU A 734 18.76 6.99 -23.32
C LEU A 734 19.82 6.05 -23.90
N GLU A 735 19.49 4.75 -24.07
CA GLU A 735 20.45 3.73 -24.55
C GLU A 735 21.13 4.11 -25.87
N ASP A 736 20.42 4.79 -26.78
CA ASP A 736 20.91 5.23 -28.09
C ASP A 736 21.62 6.60 -28.05
N SER A 737 22.11 7.03 -26.87
CA SER A 737 22.69 8.36 -26.57
C SER A 737 21.75 9.55 -26.81
N ILE A 738 20.46 9.32 -27.03
CA ILE A 738 19.46 10.38 -27.20
C ILE A 738 19.29 11.14 -25.88
N LYS A 739 19.64 12.43 -25.91
CA LYS A 739 19.45 13.40 -24.83
C LYS A 739 17.97 13.77 -24.70
N VAL A 740 17.38 13.50 -23.54
CA VAL A 740 16.00 13.84 -23.20
C VAL A 740 15.95 14.59 -21.87
N CYS A 741 15.02 15.53 -21.74
CA CYS A 741 14.84 16.33 -20.53
C CYS A 741 13.53 15.98 -19.83
N ILE A 742 13.60 15.69 -18.53
CA ILE A 742 12.45 15.32 -17.70
C ILE A 742 12.26 16.30 -16.54
N THR A 743 11.03 16.50 -16.07
CA THR A 743 10.74 17.32 -14.89
C THR A 743 10.85 16.52 -13.60
N ARG A 744 11.41 17.13 -12.56
CA ARG A 744 11.52 16.61 -11.18
C ARG A 744 10.25 16.85 -10.35
N PHE A 745 9.09 16.66 -10.99
CA PHE A 745 7.76 16.74 -10.39
C PHE A 745 7.07 15.39 -10.45
N ALA A 746 6.34 15.01 -9.38
CA ALA A 746 5.48 13.83 -9.39
C ALA A 746 4.15 14.07 -8.67
N PRO A 747 3.06 13.40 -9.10
CA PRO A 747 1.75 13.52 -8.47
C PRO A 747 1.63 12.63 -7.22
N ILE A 748 1.02 13.14 -6.16
CA ILE A 748 0.74 12.40 -4.92
C ILE A 748 -0.74 12.42 -4.53
N ASN A 749 -1.16 11.40 -3.78
CA ASN A 749 -2.53 11.23 -3.30
C ASN A 749 -2.79 11.98 -1.97
N LEU A 750 -2.28 13.20 -1.85
CA LEU A 750 -2.35 14.03 -0.65
C LEU A 750 -2.93 15.40 -1.03
N ASN A 751 -3.42 16.13 -0.03
CA ASN A 751 -3.96 17.49 -0.17
C ASN A 751 -2.92 18.58 0.18
N PHE A 752 -1.64 18.22 0.20
CA PHE A 752 -0.52 19.12 0.47
C PHE A 752 0.67 18.78 -0.43
N TRP A 753 1.56 19.75 -0.62
CA TRP A 753 2.80 19.61 -1.38
C TRP A 753 3.95 19.09 -0.51
N ILE A 754 4.95 18.49 -1.14
CA ILE A 754 6.20 18.06 -0.50
C ILE A 754 7.35 18.70 -1.28
N LEU A 755 8.06 19.60 -0.60
CA LEU A 755 9.15 20.40 -1.17
C LEU A 755 10.48 19.74 -0.83
N GLY A 756 10.86 18.76 -1.66
CA GLY A 756 12.10 18.02 -1.54
C GLY A 756 13.34 18.73 -2.10
N ASP A 757 14.38 17.96 -2.42
CA ASP A 757 15.69 18.41 -2.94
C ASP A 757 15.64 19.56 -3.97
N VAL A 758 14.62 19.57 -4.84
CA VAL A 758 14.41 20.57 -5.90
C VAL A 758 14.21 21.97 -5.33
N PHE A 759 13.56 22.06 -4.18
CA PHE A 759 13.42 23.29 -3.42
C PHE A 759 14.61 23.51 -2.48
N LEU A 760 14.99 22.47 -1.72
CA LEU A 760 15.96 22.53 -0.63
C LEU A 760 17.41 22.79 -1.10
N GLY A 761 17.77 22.36 -2.32
CA GLY A 761 19.05 22.72 -2.93
C GLY A 761 19.07 24.10 -3.61
N ARG A 762 17.94 24.82 -3.59
CA ARG A 762 17.81 26.20 -4.09
C ARG A 762 17.70 27.22 -2.96
N TYR A 763 17.18 26.78 -1.81
CA TYR A 763 16.93 27.60 -0.63
C TYR A 763 17.55 26.96 0.61
N TYR A 764 18.48 27.69 1.22
CA TYR A 764 19.02 27.35 2.53
C TYR A 764 17.87 27.37 3.53
N THR A 765 17.70 26.26 4.26
CA THR A 765 16.50 26.00 5.05
C THR A 765 16.88 25.81 6.51
N VAL A 766 16.18 26.53 7.39
CA VAL A 766 16.27 26.44 8.84
C VAL A 766 14.98 25.81 9.37
N TYR A 767 15.12 24.92 10.33
CA TYR A 767 14.04 24.19 10.99
C TYR A 767 14.13 24.49 12.49
N ASP A 768 13.13 25.16 13.03
CA ASP A 768 13.14 25.75 14.36
C ASP A 768 12.00 25.14 15.18
N ALA A 769 12.35 24.18 16.05
CA ALA A 769 11.39 23.42 16.83
C ALA A 769 10.91 24.19 18.06
N THR A 770 11.77 25.06 18.62
CA THR A 770 11.48 25.97 19.73
C THR A 770 10.31 26.89 19.35
N GLU A 771 10.48 27.64 18.26
CA GLU A 771 9.54 28.67 17.81
C GLU A 771 8.56 28.16 16.75
N LYS A 772 8.57 26.85 16.50
CA LYS A 772 7.62 26.10 15.66
C LYS A 772 7.46 26.73 14.28
N ARG A 773 8.59 26.92 13.60
CA ARG A 773 8.68 27.65 12.33
C ARG A 773 9.77 27.09 11.41
N VAL A 774 9.72 27.46 10.15
CA VAL A 774 10.76 27.18 9.14
C VAL A 774 11.28 28.48 8.56
N GLY A 775 12.60 28.60 8.43
CA GLY A 775 13.29 29.77 7.88
C GLY A 775 13.84 29.49 6.48
N LEU A 776 13.60 30.40 5.53
CA LEU A 776 14.00 30.24 4.13
C LEU A 776 14.88 31.41 3.66
N ALA A 777 16.08 31.10 3.17
CA ALA A 777 17.01 32.06 2.56
C ALA A 777 17.54 31.58 1.21
N ARG A 778 18.06 32.49 0.38
CA ARG A 778 18.64 32.12 -0.92
C ARG A 778 19.95 31.38 -0.69
N ALA A 779 20.04 30.10 -1.08
CA ALA A 779 21.31 29.37 -0.99
C ALA A 779 22.40 30.04 -1.85
N VAL A 780 23.61 30.15 -1.30
CA VAL A 780 24.82 30.57 -2.02
C VAL A 780 25.48 29.31 -2.60
N PRO A 781 25.66 29.21 -3.92
CA PRO A 781 26.49 28.15 -4.49
C PRO A 781 27.94 28.31 -4.04
N ASP A 782 28.65 27.20 -3.79
CA ASP A 782 30.11 27.23 -3.71
C ASP A 782 30.65 27.80 -5.03
N VAL A 783 31.20 29.01 -5.01
CA VAL A 783 31.99 29.53 -6.12
C VAL A 783 33.21 28.63 -6.27
N ALA A 784 33.52 28.21 -7.50
CA ALA A 784 34.79 27.55 -7.77
C ALA A 784 35.91 28.56 -7.53
N MET A 785 36.66 28.39 -6.44
CA MET A 785 37.94 29.06 -6.23
C MET A 785 38.83 28.66 -7.41
N GLY A 786 39.05 29.59 -8.34
CA GLY A 786 39.75 29.32 -9.58
C GLY A 786 41.23 29.04 -9.35
N GLY A 787 41.74 28.06 -10.09
CA GLY A 787 43.16 27.72 -10.26
C GLY A 787 43.32 27.08 -11.63
#